data_AF-A0A9P5X744-F1
#
_entry.id   AF-A0A9P5X744-F1
#
_cell.length_a   1.000
_cell.length_b   1.000
_cell.length_c   1.000
_cell.angle_alpha   90.00
_cell.angle_beta   90.00
_cell.angle_gamma   90.00
#
_symmetry.space_group_name_H-M   'P 1'
#
loop_
_entity.id
_entity.type
_entity.pdbx_description
1 polymer ?
#
loop_
_entity_poly.entity_id
_entity_poly.type
_entity_poly.pdbx_seq_one_letter_code
_entity_poly.pdbx_strand_id
1 'polypeptide(L)'
;MPFPPGSQNTAINGGSFVDQSIVPVTNVSLEDEQTGIDILQEASNHDAVHDSFARDYAPRCYPGTREQHIEDIVHWAIPSFGAGDPLPLLWMKGLAGVGKSAIAQTCAERLKALGTLGASFFFSINEQDQATEFIPTIVYQLSIEFPDYGDLIEQRILHHEAILDETMATQFEALIIEPLQELERTGKGIEQRIAIIVDGLDECNSTDAQCKIIELVADAARGGATPLCWAFFSRPEPHIEASFTRAGVAQVTCTTLLPISHDANSDIGLYLRSGFENILRCRNIPAEPQWPSDNDIQTLVKASNGSFAYAATALRIVAQPGSAEKALDVVCSTTKLDHTDSSPFAELDAFYMMIMQRIPPEELANTLLLCRRLCMSRSYAGRCLYGVRLWSNKLALSEIEFWAACNQLNAVLHVHDHNDSFDFTQFGDTRRPFQRADRTTIEKPRWYIRNKLGGSVYFYHKSFYDFLVDPKRSGSFCIQSSPVLNAFYKHCVDRLPKYEESYSFGELELTLAPNVPDSASSLSWPYTNEFVNSLLKALVYDWTFMTCFSFGHVPDIEIQSLQRFSHADFRKFQENRTMLYAGHGGWLASVRWGWCADVKVISRTQLFRVPPVEFRNIDVAEFKAGVKRWEKCGIIQPYYPNFTSWFKSFFPRNSQDKVISGLYRMGHGPKSVFWYWEINFEEEYYQDYVAADLAEGERIYREERFDLWPKKSW
;
A
#
# COMPACT_ATOMS: atom_id res chain seq x y z
N MET A 1 14.24 -60.04 31.40
CA MET A 1 15.03 -60.13 32.66
C MET A 1 15.78 -58.82 32.81
N PRO A 2 15.78 -58.16 33.98
CA PRO A 2 16.60 -56.98 34.16
C PRO A 2 18.06 -57.39 34.39
N PHE A 3 19.00 -56.72 33.72
CA PHE A 3 20.43 -56.90 33.94
C PHE A 3 20.86 -56.21 35.25
N PRO A 4 21.89 -56.71 35.95
CA PRO A 4 22.41 -56.07 37.16
C PRO A 4 23.04 -54.69 36.86
N PRO A 5 23.02 -53.76 37.83
CA PRO A 5 23.62 -52.44 37.66
C PRO A 5 25.15 -52.54 37.51
N GLY A 6 25.69 -51.89 36.47
CA GLY A 6 27.14 -51.79 36.19
C GLY A 6 27.63 -52.50 34.92
N SER A 7 26.73 -53.05 34.09
CA SER A 7 27.10 -53.60 32.79
C SER A 7 27.23 -52.50 31.73
N GLN A 8 28.38 -52.43 31.05
CA GLN A 8 28.59 -51.62 29.85
C GLN A 8 29.12 -52.53 28.73
N ASN A 9 28.69 -52.27 27.48
CA ASN A 9 28.96 -53.05 26.26
C ASN A 9 28.24 -54.40 26.09
N THR A 10 26.95 -54.48 26.42
CA THR A 10 26.13 -55.65 26.05
C THR A 10 25.54 -55.45 24.66
N ALA A 11 25.94 -56.27 23.68
CA ALA A 11 25.33 -56.29 22.35
C ALA A 11 24.24 -57.36 22.27
N ILE A 12 22.99 -56.94 22.06
CA ILE A 12 21.85 -57.84 21.85
C ILE A 12 21.64 -57.98 20.34
N ASN A 13 21.95 -59.14 19.77
CA ASN A 13 21.72 -59.42 18.36
C ASN A 13 20.51 -60.34 18.19
N GLY A 14 19.43 -59.79 17.63
CA GLY A 14 18.22 -60.52 17.24
C GLY A 14 17.16 -60.62 18.34
N GLY A 15 16.04 -59.92 18.14
CA GLY A 15 14.82 -60.00 18.95
C GLY A 15 13.82 -58.90 18.57
N SER A 16 12.51 -59.19 18.60
CA SER A 16 11.46 -58.16 18.47
C SER A 16 11.22 -57.52 19.83
N PHE A 17 11.47 -56.21 19.91
CA PHE A 17 11.18 -55.39 21.08
C PHE A 17 9.77 -54.82 20.93
N VAL A 18 8.89 -55.10 21.89
CA VAL A 18 7.58 -54.45 21.99
C VAL A 18 7.65 -53.53 23.21
N ASP A 19 7.64 -52.23 22.95
CA ASP A 19 7.56 -51.21 23.99
C ASP A 19 6.12 -51.15 24.51
N GLN A 20 5.92 -51.51 25.79
CA GLN A 20 4.67 -51.34 26.52
C GLN A 20 4.84 -50.26 27.59
N SER A 21 5.10 -49.04 27.16
CA SER A 21 4.85 -47.85 27.97
C SER A 21 4.63 -46.61 27.11
N ILE A 22 3.46 -46.52 26.48
CA ILE A 22 2.93 -45.25 25.98
C ILE A 22 1.62 -44.99 26.72
N VAL A 23 1.75 -44.36 27.89
CA VAL A 23 0.72 -43.41 28.33
C VAL A 23 0.93 -42.19 27.44
N PRO A 24 -0.09 -41.63 26.79
CA PRO A 24 0.09 -40.41 26.02
C PRO A 24 0.43 -39.31 27.02
N VAL A 25 1.72 -39.02 27.17
CA VAL A 25 2.14 -37.68 27.54
C VAL A 25 1.64 -36.84 26.38
N THR A 26 0.56 -36.10 26.61
CA THR A 26 0.31 -34.89 25.86
C THR A 26 1.60 -34.09 25.97
N ASN A 27 2.44 -34.15 24.94
CA ASN A 27 3.27 -33.02 24.60
C ASN A 27 2.25 -31.92 24.29
N VAL A 28 1.86 -31.21 25.35
CA VAL A 28 1.50 -29.82 25.24
C VAL A 28 2.71 -29.22 24.55
N SER A 29 2.60 -29.04 23.23
CA SER A 29 3.31 -27.95 22.58
C SER A 29 3.12 -26.78 23.54
N LEU A 30 4.22 -26.23 24.04
CA LEU A 30 4.19 -24.85 24.48
C LEU A 30 3.76 -24.08 23.22
N GLU A 31 2.45 -23.94 23.04
CA GLU A 31 1.90 -22.84 22.27
C GLU A 31 2.48 -21.64 23.00
N ASP A 32 3.42 -20.93 22.37
CA ASP A 32 3.83 -19.63 22.86
C ASP A 32 2.51 -18.83 22.98
N GLU A 33 2.06 -18.60 24.21
CA GLU A 33 0.87 -17.77 24.45
C GLU A 33 1.20 -16.39 23.87
N GLN A 34 0.57 -16.06 22.74
CA GLN A 34 0.78 -14.80 22.05
C GLN A 34 0.49 -13.66 23.02
N THR A 35 1.47 -12.79 23.25
CA THR A 35 1.35 -11.68 24.19
C THR A 35 0.48 -10.57 23.59
N GLY A 36 -0.07 -9.68 24.44
CA GLY A 36 -0.82 -8.52 23.94
C GLY A 36 0.06 -7.62 23.07
N ILE A 37 1.35 -7.54 23.38
CA ILE A 37 2.34 -6.80 22.59
C ILE A 37 2.63 -7.48 21.25
N ASP A 38 2.63 -8.82 21.17
CA ASP A 38 2.79 -9.53 19.89
C ASP A 38 1.60 -9.23 18.95
N ILE A 39 0.38 -9.24 19.49
CA ILE A 39 -0.84 -8.87 18.73
C ILE A 39 -0.74 -7.42 18.23
N LEU A 40 -0.35 -6.49 19.11
CA LEU A 40 -0.15 -5.09 18.76
C LEU A 40 0.91 -4.91 17.67
N GLN A 41 1.98 -5.70 17.75
CA GLN A 41 3.06 -5.69 16.79
C GLN A 41 2.57 -6.09 15.39
N GLU A 42 1.71 -7.11 15.30
CA GLU A 42 1.11 -7.55 14.04
C GLU A 42 0.19 -6.49 13.41
N ALA A 43 -0.52 -5.71 14.23
CA ALA A 43 -1.35 -4.58 13.79
C ALA A 43 -0.54 -3.31 13.44
N SER A 44 0.76 -3.28 13.76
CA SER A 44 1.63 -2.11 13.58
C SER A 44 2.36 -2.09 12.24
N ASN A 45 2.69 -0.89 11.78
CA ASN A 45 3.50 -0.64 10.61
C ASN A 45 4.94 -0.26 10.99
N HIS A 46 5.78 -1.29 11.13
CA HIS A 46 7.21 -1.12 11.38
C HIS A 46 7.95 -0.38 10.24
N ASP A 47 7.45 -0.39 9.00
CA ASP A 47 8.13 0.26 7.88
C ASP A 47 8.01 1.81 7.98
N ALA A 48 6.99 2.30 8.68
CA ALA A 48 6.73 3.72 8.91
C ALA A 48 7.56 4.34 10.06
N VAL A 49 8.34 3.56 10.82
CA VAL A 49 9.12 4.03 11.98
C VAL A 49 10.51 4.53 11.55
N HIS A 50 10.99 5.64 12.12
CA HIS A 50 12.23 6.31 11.70
C HIS A 50 13.49 5.42 11.59
N ASP A 51 13.63 4.41 12.44
CA ASP A 51 14.79 3.51 12.52
C ASP A 51 14.56 2.15 11.82
N SER A 52 13.46 2.04 11.07
CA SER A 52 13.14 0.86 10.29
C SER A 52 14.14 0.62 9.15
N PHE A 53 14.38 -0.67 8.84
CA PHE A 53 15.16 -1.05 7.66
C PHE A 53 14.53 -0.52 6.35
N ALA A 54 13.21 -0.43 6.26
CA ALA A 54 12.53 0.17 5.11
C ALA A 54 12.90 1.65 4.90
N ARG A 55 13.40 2.31 5.95
CA ARG A 55 13.81 3.71 5.98
C ARG A 55 15.33 3.91 6.03
N ASP A 56 16.13 2.88 5.79
CA ASP A 56 17.60 2.99 5.76
C ASP A 56 18.06 4.12 4.81
N TYR A 57 17.40 4.23 3.65
CA TYR A 57 17.61 5.26 2.63
C TYR A 57 16.67 6.47 2.73
N ALA A 58 15.97 6.64 3.86
CA ALA A 58 15.11 7.80 4.07
C ALA A 58 15.91 9.12 3.95
N PRO A 59 15.28 10.19 3.44
CA PRO A 59 15.97 11.47 3.30
C PRO A 59 16.38 11.99 4.68
N ARG A 60 17.63 12.45 4.80
CA ARG A 60 18.17 13.14 5.98
C ARG A 60 18.68 14.51 5.56
N CYS A 61 18.65 15.47 6.49
CA CYS A 61 19.31 16.75 6.25
C CYS A 61 20.81 16.51 6.11
N TYR A 62 21.42 17.10 5.09
CA TYR A 62 22.88 17.07 4.98
C TYR A 62 23.47 17.96 6.09
N PRO A 63 24.57 17.57 6.75
CA PRO A 63 25.15 18.36 7.82
C PRO A 63 25.37 19.83 7.43
N GLY A 64 24.90 20.75 8.27
CA GLY A 64 24.97 22.19 8.01
C GLY A 64 23.86 22.74 7.11
N THR A 65 22.88 21.93 6.71
CA THR A 65 21.65 22.38 6.02
C THR A 65 20.46 22.33 6.96
N ARG A 66 19.55 23.31 6.84
CA ARG A 66 18.32 23.40 7.66
C ARG A 66 18.52 23.38 9.18
N GLU A 67 19.74 23.65 9.65
CA GLU A 67 20.13 23.51 11.07
C GLU A 67 19.22 24.32 12.00
N GLN A 68 18.88 25.56 11.63
CA GLN A 68 17.98 26.39 12.43
C GLN A 68 16.62 25.72 12.65
N HIS A 69 16.02 25.13 11.62
CA HIS A 69 14.73 24.46 11.76
C HIS A 69 14.82 23.20 12.62
N ILE A 70 15.92 22.47 12.52
CA ILE A 70 16.18 21.28 13.35
C ILE A 70 16.29 21.70 14.82
N GLU A 71 17.09 22.73 15.11
CA GLU A 71 17.25 23.27 16.47
C GLU A 71 15.93 23.83 17.03
N ASP A 72 15.16 24.54 16.22
CA ASP A 72 13.86 25.09 16.66
C ASP A 72 12.90 23.96 17.09
N ILE A 73 12.84 22.86 16.33
CA ILE A 73 12.00 21.70 16.66
C ILE A 73 12.53 20.97 17.90
N VAL A 74 13.84 20.77 18.01
CA VAL A 74 14.44 20.09 19.17
C VAL A 74 14.20 20.90 20.45
N HIS A 75 14.37 22.22 20.40
CA HIS A 75 14.08 23.11 21.54
C HIS A 75 12.58 23.18 21.85
N TRP A 76 11.71 23.11 20.84
CA TRP A 76 10.27 23.02 21.04
C TRP A 76 9.87 21.73 21.79
N ALA A 77 10.51 20.61 21.47
CA ALA A 77 10.28 19.32 22.12
C ALA A 77 10.88 19.25 23.53
N ILE A 78 12.01 19.91 23.76
CA ILE A 78 12.77 19.91 25.02
C ILE A 78 12.99 21.35 25.48
N PRO A 79 11.97 21.99 26.10
CA PRO A 79 12.07 23.39 26.48
C PRO A 79 13.14 23.59 27.56
N SER A 80 13.96 24.63 27.39
CA SER A 80 14.93 25.01 28.43
C SER A 80 14.22 25.55 29.67
N PHE A 81 14.76 25.25 30.86
CA PHE A 81 14.24 25.74 32.14
C PHE A 81 14.06 27.26 32.12
N GLY A 82 12.83 27.75 32.27
CA GLY A 82 12.49 29.18 32.30
C GLY A 82 12.07 29.80 30.96
N ALA A 83 12.10 29.06 29.84
CA ALA A 83 11.32 29.41 28.66
C ALA A 83 9.85 29.07 28.93
N GLY A 84 8.89 29.89 28.46
CA GLY A 84 7.47 29.57 28.59
C GLY A 84 7.14 28.24 27.90
N ASP A 85 6.18 27.48 28.43
CA ASP A 85 5.82 26.16 27.89
C ASP A 85 5.36 26.30 26.41
N PRO A 86 6.07 25.68 25.46
CA PRO A 86 5.67 25.76 24.07
C PRO A 86 4.36 25.02 23.86
N LEU A 87 3.58 25.48 22.88
CA LEU A 87 2.34 24.81 22.51
C LEU A 87 2.57 23.32 22.20
N PRO A 88 1.65 22.42 22.60
CA PRO A 88 1.85 20.97 22.51
C PRO A 88 1.83 20.43 21.07
N LEU A 89 1.30 21.18 20.10
CA LEU A 89 1.37 20.83 18.69
C LEU A 89 2.33 21.78 17.95
N LEU A 90 3.10 21.22 17.03
CA LEU A 90 3.85 21.95 16.01
C LEU A 90 3.41 21.45 14.64
N TRP A 91 3.13 22.36 13.72
CA TRP A 91 2.84 22.02 12.34
C TRP A 91 3.82 22.73 11.40
N MET A 92 4.74 21.97 10.82
CA MET A 92 5.62 22.44 9.77
C MET A 92 4.97 22.20 8.40
N LYS A 93 4.44 23.27 7.81
CA LYS A 93 3.80 23.23 6.50
C LYS A 93 4.74 23.72 5.42
N GLY A 94 4.68 23.11 4.25
CA GLY A 94 5.50 23.53 3.11
C GLY A 94 5.20 22.72 1.86
N LEU A 95 5.59 23.24 0.70
CA LEU A 95 5.31 22.59 -0.58
C LEU A 95 6.10 21.27 -0.76
N ALA A 96 5.78 20.53 -1.82
CA ALA A 96 6.53 19.34 -2.21
C ALA A 96 8.03 19.65 -2.39
N GLY A 97 8.90 18.77 -1.92
CA GLY A 97 10.33 18.84 -2.22
C GLY A 97 11.14 19.89 -1.45
N VAL A 98 10.58 20.63 -0.48
CA VAL A 98 11.33 21.65 0.29
C VAL A 98 12.20 21.08 1.42
N GLY A 99 12.13 19.77 1.69
CA GLY A 99 12.96 19.09 2.69
C GLY A 99 12.28 18.76 4.03
N LYS A 100 10.93 18.83 4.12
CA LYS A 100 10.19 18.52 5.37
C LYS A 100 10.51 17.14 5.94
N SER A 101 10.40 16.09 5.14
CA SER A 101 10.69 14.71 5.57
C SER A 101 12.13 14.51 6.01
N ALA A 102 13.08 15.24 5.40
CA ALA A 102 14.48 15.23 5.80
C ALA A 102 14.69 15.85 7.19
N ILE A 103 14.01 16.97 7.46
CA ILE A 103 14.00 17.61 8.78
C ILE A 103 13.34 16.68 9.80
N ALA A 104 12.16 16.12 9.48
CA ALA A 104 11.43 15.21 10.37
C ALA A 104 12.27 13.98 10.75
N GLN A 105 12.92 13.34 9.78
CA GLN A 105 13.83 12.20 10.00
C GLN A 105 15.00 12.59 10.90
N THR A 106 15.66 13.71 10.62
CA THR A 106 16.82 14.20 11.39
C THR A 106 16.42 14.56 12.83
N CYS A 107 15.26 15.20 13.01
CA CYS A 107 14.71 15.53 14.32
C CYS A 107 14.34 14.26 15.11
N ALA A 108 13.72 13.26 14.47
CA ALA A 108 13.40 11.99 15.14
C ALA A 108 14.68 11.31 15.65
N GLU A 109 15.70 11.16 14.80
CA GLU A 109 16.99 10.57 15.19
C GLU A 109 17.66 11.33 16.34
N ARG A 110 17.62 12.67 16.31
CA ARG A 110 18.20 13.52 17.37
C ARG A 110 17.41 13.43 18.68
N LEU A 111 16.08 13.44 18.63
CA LEU A 111 15.23 13.31 19.82
C LEU A 111 15.32 11.90 20.42
N LYS A 112 15.48 10.87 19.59
CA LYS A 112 15.75 9.49 20.04
C LYS A 112 17.07 9.41 20.78
N ALA A 113 18.14 10.02 20.24
CA ALA A 113 19.44 10.10 20.91
C ALA A 113 19.40 10.87 22.25
N LEU A 114 18.46 11.81 22.39
CA LEU A 114 18.22 12.56 23.63
C LEU A 114 17.26 11.86 24.61
N GLY A 115 16.64 10.73 24.23
CA GLY A 115 15.70 9.99 25.07
C GLY A 115 14.34 10.67 25.24
N THR A 116 13.96 11.55 24.32
CA THR A 116 12.69 12.32 24.38
C THR A 116 11.76 12.05 23.21
N LEU A 117 12.12 11.16 22.29
CA LEU A 117 11.22 10.65 21.25
C LEU A 117 10.42 9.47 21.81
N GLY A 118 9.10 9.59 21.87
CA GLY A 118 8.23 8.47 22.25
C GLY A 118 7.84 7.60 21.06
N ALA A 119 7.54 8.23 19.92
CA ALA A 119 7.21 7.52 18.70
C ALA A 119 7.43 8.40 17.46
N SER A 120 7.47 7.75 16.31
CA SER A 120 7.50 8.40 15.01
C SER A 120 6.66 7.62 14.01
N PHE A 121 6.01 8.33 13.08
CA PHE A 121 5.27 7.73 11.99
C PHE A 121 5.46 8.55 10.71
N PHE A 122 5.97 7.90 9.66
CA PHE A 122 6.21 8.52 8.37
C PHE A 122 5.26 7.92 7.34
N PHE A 123 4.21 8.67 7.02
CA PHE A 123 3.30 8.33 5.94
C PHE A 123 4.05 8.31 4.60
N SER A 124 3.61 7.43 3.70
CA SER A 124 4.20 7.26 2.39
C SER A 124 3.14 7.06 1.33
N ILE A 125 3.28 7.78 0.21
CA ILE A 125 2.50 7.57 -1.01
C ILE A 125 2.61 6.13 -1.55
N ASN A 126 3.67 5.42 -1.14
CA ASN A 126 3.97 4.06 -1.56
C ASN A 126 3.41 3.00 -0.60
N GLU A 127 2.59 3.39 0.38
CA GLU A 127 1.95 2.48 1.31
C GLU A 127 0.42 2.69 1.31
N GLN A 128 -0.32 1.67 1.72
CA GLN A 128 -1.78 1.70 1.86
C GLN A 128 -2.13 1.38 3.31
N ASP A 129 -3.37 1.68 3.70
CA ASP A 129 -3.93 1.35 5.02
C ASP A 129 -3.21 1.98 6.23
N GLN A 130 -2.28 2.91 5.99
CA GLN A 130 -1.53 3.59 7.04
C GLN A 130 -2.42 4.32 8.06
N ALA A 131 -3.65 4.67 7.70
CA ALA A 131 -4.60 5.29 8.61
C ALA A 131 -5.03 4.35 9.75
N THR A 132 -5.29 3.07 9.46
CA THR A 132 -5.67 2.07 10.47
C THR A 132 -4.46 1.61 11.27
N GLU A 133 -3.28 1.59 10.65
CA GLU A 133 -2.02 1.20 11.30
C GLU A 133 -1.43 2.32 12.18
N PHE A 134 -1.88 3.58 12.02
CA PHE A 134 -1.29 4.75 12.69
C PHE A 134 -1.29 4.64 14.22
N ILE A 135 -2.46 4.41 14.84
CA ILE A 135 -2.56 4.34 16.30
C ILE A 135 -1.84 3.10 16.87
N PRO A 136 -2.05 1.87 16.35
CA PRO A 136 -1.30 0.71 16.80
C PRO A 136 0.22 0.92 16.78
N THR A 137 0.74 1.54 15.71
CA THR A 137 2.18 1.80 15.56
C THR A 137 2.72 2.80 16.58
N ILE A 138 1.96 3.84 16.93
CA ILE A 138 2.35 4.79 17.97
C ILE A 138 2.32 4.11 19.35
N VAL A 139 1.25 3.37 19.65
CA VAL A 139 1.08 2.65 20.92
C VAL A 139 2.21 1.62 21.09
N TYR A 140 2.53 0.86 20.05
CA TYR A 140 3.62 -0.13 20.10
C TYR A 140 4.95 0.53 20.47
N GLN A 141 5.33 1.62 19.78
CA GLN A 141 6.56 2.36 20.09
C GLN A 141 6.56 2.85 21.54
N LEU A 142 5.45 3.45 22.01
CA LEU A 142 5.34 3.89 23.40
C LEU A 142 5.46 2.74 24.41
N SER A 143 4.90 1.56 24.11
CA SER A 143 5.02 0.35 24.94
C SER A 143 6.45 -0.14 25.06
N ILE A 144 7.26 -0.01 23.99
CA ILE A 144 8.68 -0.36 24.01
C ILE A 144 9.51 0.69 24.75
N GLU A 145 9.22 1.99 24.55
CA GLU A 145 9.98 3.08 25.20
C GLU A 145 9.67 3.21 26.70
N PHE A 146 8.43 2.92 27.13
CA PHE A 146 7.95 3.14 28.49
C PHE A 146 7.37 1.83 29.08
N PRO A 147 8.17 1.04 29.84
CA PRO A 147 7.74 -0.28 30.33
C PRO A 147 6.45 -0.28 31.15
N ASP A 148 6.26 0.70 32.04
CA ASP A 148 5.03 0.80 32.84
C ASP A 148 3.78 1.06 31.97
N TYR A 149 3.92 1.76 30.85
CA TYR A 149 2.86 1.92 29.86
C TYR A 149 2.67 0.62 29.07
N GLY A 150 3.77 -0.04 28.67
CA GLY A 150 3.75 -1.36 28.04
C GLY A 150 2.96 -2.40 28.83
N ASP A 151 3.16 -2.48 30.14
CA ASP A 151 2.44 -3.41 31.03
C ASP A 151 0.91 -3.16 31.04
N LEU A 152 0.48 -1.89 30.93
CA LEU A 152 -0.95 -1.57 30.85
C LEU A 152 -1.54 -1.94 29.49
N ILE A 153 -0.79 -1.70 28.40
CA ILE A 153 -1.23 -2.02 27.04
C ILE A 153 -1.31 -3.53 26.83
N GLU A 154 -0.31 -4.28 27.30
CA GLU A 154 -0.30 -5.74 27.35
C GLU A 154 -1.63 -6.27 27.89
N GLN A 155 -2.03 -5.82 29.08
CA GLN A 155 -3.27 -6.25 29.74
C GLN A 155 -4.53 -5.81 28.98
N ARG A 156 -4.55 -4.58 28.46
CA ARG A 156 -5.69 -4.04 27.72
C ARG A 156 -5.95 -4.81 26.43
N ILE A 157 -4.90 -5.15 25.68
CA ILE A 157 -5.02 -5.90 24.43
C ILE A 157 -5.37 -7.36 24.69
N LEU A 158 -4.75 -8.01 25.68
CA LEU A 158 -5.12 -9.38 26.06
C LEU A 158 -6.59 -9.48 26.51
N HIS A 159 -7.11 -8.45 27.18
CA HIS A 159 -8.51 -8.42 27.60
C HIS A 159 -9.47 -8.05 26.44
N HIS A 160 -9.05 -7.20 25.52
CA HIS A 160 -9.89 -6.67 24.45
C HIS A 160 -9.12 -6.50 23.13
N GLU A 161 -8.78 -7.60 22.49
CA GLU A 161 -8.06 -7.64 21.22
C GLU A 161 -8.75 -6.84 20.11
N ALA A 162 -10.10 -6.88 20.06
CA ALA A 162 -10.91 -6.20 19.05
C ALA A 162 -10.75 -4.66 19.08
N ILE A 163 -10.15 -4.07 20.12
CA ILE A 163 -9.83 -2.64 20.18
C ILE A 163 -9.03 -2.18 18.95
N LEU A 164 -8.19 -3.05 18.39
CA LEU A 164 -7.33 -2.73 17.24
C LEU A 164 -8.10 -2.59 15.92
N ASP A 165 -9.35 -3.09 15.88
CA ASP A 165 -10.27 -2.95 14.75
C ASP A 165 -11.31 -1.84 14.98
N GLU A 166 -11.38 -1.26 16.19
CA GLU A 166 -12.33 -0.20 16.50
C GLU A 166 -11.96 1.14 15.85
N THR A 167 -12.85 2.13 15.99
CA THR A 167 -12.61 3.45 15.44
C THR A 167 -11.32 4.07 15.96
N MET A 168 -10.63 4.85 15.11
CA MET A 168 -9.42 5.58 15.48
C MET A 168 -9.60 6.43 16.76
N ALA A 169 -10.79 6.99 16.99
CA ALA A 169 -11.08 7.75 18.20
C ALA A 169 -11.08 6.86 19.45
N THR A 170 -11.70 5.68 19.37
CA THR A 170 -11.73 4.73 20.49
C THR A 170 -10.34 4.20 20.80
N GLN A 171 -9.56 3.85 19.76
CA GLN A 171 -8.17 3.44 19.93
C GLN A 171 -7.32 4.54 20.58
N PHE A 172 -7.45 5.79 20.12
CA PHE A 172 -6.70 6.92 20.67
C PHE A 172 -7.02 7.14 22.16
N GLU A 173 -8.30 7.10 22.54
CA GLU A 173 -8.73 7.26 23.93
C GLU A 173 -8.21 6.09 24.79
N ALA A 174 -8.57 4.85 24.43
CA ALA A 174 -8.36 3.66 25.25
C ALA A 174 -6.91 3.20 25.30
N LEU A 175 -6.11 3.48 24.25
CA LEU A 175 -4.72 3.03 24.17
C LEU A 175 -3.71 4.15 24.38
N ILE A 176 -4.03 5.43 24.16
CA ILE A 176 -3.06 6.53 24.41
C ILE A 176 -3.46 7.34 25.64
N ILE A 177 -4.67 7.90 25.68
CA ILE A 177 -5.06 8.85 26.72
C ILE A 177 -5.23 8.16 28.08
N GLU A 178 -6.11 7.16 28.16
CA GLU A 178 -6.46 6.51 29.42
C GLU A 178 -5.24 5.86 30.12
N PRO A 179 -4.35 5.12 29.43
CA PRO A 179 -3.19 4.52 30.09
C PRO A 179 -2.21 5.56 30.63
N LEU A 180 -1.99 6.67 29.91
CA LEU A 180 -1.11 7.75 30.37
C LEU A 180 -1.70 8.48 31.59
N GLN A 181 -3.01 8.69 31.63
CA GLN A 181 -3.70 9.23 32.80
C GLN A 181 -3.67 8.27 34.00
N GLU A 182 -3.76 6.97 33.74
CA GLU A 182 -3.67 5.94 34.77
C GLU A 182 -2.28 5.91 35.42
N LEU A 183 -1.22 6.03 34.61
CA LEU A 183 0.15 6.18 35.10
C LEU A 183 0.32 7.43 35.94
N GLU A 184 -0.18 8.58 35.49
CA GLU A 184 -0.15 9.83 36.26
C GLU A 184 -0.83 9.66 37.62
N ARG A 185 -2.04 9.08 37.64
CA ARG A 185 -2.81 8.84 38.88
C ARG A 185 -2.11 7.88 39.84
N THR A 186 -1.31 6.95 39.32
CA THR A 186 -0.57 5.96 40.12
C THR A 186 0.83 6.43 40.52
N GLY A 187 1.21 7.68 40.19
CA GLY A 187 2.53 8.24 40.49
C GLY A 187 3.65 7.66 39.64
N LYS A 188 3.30 7.02 38.52
CA LYS A 188 4.20 6.50 37.48
C LYS A 188 4.12 7.31 36.19
N GLY A 189 3.60 8.55 36.29
CA GLY A 189 3.47 9.45 35.16
C GLY A 189 4.81 9.79 34.53
N ILE A 190 4.79 10.15 33.26
CA ILE A 190 6.00 10.61 32.57
C ILE A 190 6.19 12.09 32.88
N GLU A 191 7.20 12.42 33.69
CA GLU A 191 7.44 13.77 34.19
C GLU A 191 7.91 14.75 33.10
N GLN A 192 8.53 14.23 32.04
CA GLN A 192 9.07 15.02 30.94
C GLN A 192 8.15 15.00 29.73
N ARG A 193 8.25 16.06 28.92
CA ARG A 193 7.57 16.15 27.63
C ARG A 193 8.14 15.10 26.66
N ILE A 194 7.27 14.34 26.00
CA ILE A 194 7.64 13.30 25.04
C ILE A 194 7.17 13.67 23.64
N ALA A 195 8.08 13.67 22.68
CA ALA A 195 7.80 14.05 21.30
C ALA A 195 7.29 12.87 20.47
N ILE A 196 6.27 13.15 19.67
CA ILE A 196 5.77 12.29 18.60
C ILE A 196 5.95 13.01 17.26
N ILE A 197 6.67 12.38 16.33
CA ILE A 197 6.94 12.93 15.00
C ILE A 197 6.01 12.27 13.98
N VAL A 198 5.23 13.07 13.26
CA VAL A 198 4.34 12.59 12.20
C VAL A 198 4.68 13.30 10.89
N ASP A 199 5.31 12.58 9.97
CA ASP A 199 5.69 13.11 8.65
C ASP A 199 4.77 12.61 7.54
N GLY A 200 4.58 13.45 6.53
CA GLY A 200 3.85 13.10 5.33
C GLY A 200 2.35 12.93 5.54
N LEU A 201 1.71 13.63 6.49
CA LEU A 201 0.27 13.45 6.75
C LEU A 201 -0.58 13.58 5.47
N ASP A 202 -0.17 14.44 4.51
CA ASP A 202 -0.82 14.56 3.20
C ASP A 202 -0.68 13.33 2.30
N GLU A 203 0.25 12.44 2.58
CA GLU A 203 0.46 11.16 1.88
C GLU A 203 -0.47 10.05 2.38
N CYS A 204 -1.13 10.23 3.54
CA CYS A 204 -2.20 9.35 3.99
C CYS A 204 -3.34 9.31 2.96
N ASN A 205 -3.84 8.12 2.61
CA ASN A 205 -4.81 7.99 1.52
C ASN A 205 -6.24 8.46 1.88
N SER A 206 -6.55 8.67 3.16
CA SER A 206 -7.87 9.12 3.63
C SER A 206 -7.83 10.55 4.15
N THR A 207 -8.46 11.47 3.41
CA THR A 207 -8.68 12.87 3.81
C THR A 207 -9.34 12.97 5.19
N ASP A 208 -10.33 12.10 5.46
CA ASP A 208 -11.05 12.10 6.75
C ASP A 208 -10.14 11.65 7.89
N ALA A 209 -9.31 10.62 7.67
CA ALA A 209 -8.32 10.18 8.64
C ALA A 209 -7.31 11.29 8.94
N GLN A 210 -6.84 12.02 7.92
CA GLN A 210 -5.92 13.15 8.11
C GLN A 210 -6.52 14.22 9.04
N CYS A 211 -7.75 14.65 8.79
CA CYS A 211 -8.45 15.61 9.64
C CYS A 211 -8.68 15.04 11.05
N LYS A 212 -9.09 13.77 11.15
CA LYS A 212 -9.40 13.12 12.42
C LYS A 212 -8.19 13.00 13.33
N ILE A 213 -7.01 12.67 12.78
CA ILE A 213 -5.74 12.63 13.52
C ILE A 213 -5.44 13.98 14.15
N ILE A 214 -5.57 15.07 13.36
CA ILE A 214 -5.31 16.44 13.84
C ILE A 214 -6.27 16.79 14.98
N GLU A 215 -7.56 16.49 14.82
CA GLU A 215 -8.59 16.79 15.82
C GLU A 215 -8.36 16.02 17.13
N LEU A 216 -8.14 14.70 17.08
CA LEU A 216 -7.93 13.88 18.27
C LEU A 216 -6.72 14.34 19.08
N VAL A 217 -5.60 14.62 18.40
CA VAL A 217 -4.38 15.09 19.03
C VAL A 217 -4.56 16.48 19.66
N ALA A 218 -5.23 17.40 18.96
CA ALA A 218 -5.50 18.73 19.49
C ALA A 218 -6.46 18.71 20.69
N ASP A 219 -7.46 17.83 20.68
CA ASP A 219 -8.41 17.67 21.77
C ASP A 219 -7.72 17.15 23.04
N ALA A 220 -6.89 16.12 22.91
CA ALA A 220 -6.08 15.58 24.01
C ALA A 220 -5.12 16.62 24.58
N ALA A 221 -4.47 17.38 23.70
CA ALA A 221 -3.54 18.44 24.07
C ALA A 221 -4.21 19.59 24.83
N ARG A 222 -5.41 20.03 24.39
CA ARG A 222 -6.20 21.04 25.10
C ARG A 222 -6.64 20.60 26.49
N GLY A 223 -6.95 19.32 26.65
CA GLY A 223 -7.31 18.74 27.94
C GLY A 223 -6.15 18.65 28.93
N GLY A 224 -4.91 18.84 28.48
CA GLY A 224 -3.72 18.53 29.29
C GLY A 224 -3.65 17.06 29.67
N ALA A 225 -4.24 16.19 28.83
CA ALA A 225 -4.52 14.80 29.17
C ALA A 225 -3.28 13.90 29.13
N THR A 226 -2.21 14.34 28.46
CA THR A 226 -1.01 13.52 28.22
C THR A 226 0.25 14.39 28.25
N PRO A 227 1.43 13.81 28.58
CA PRO A 227 2.74 14.47 28.48
C PRO A 227 3.27 14.55 27.03
N LEU A 228 2.46 14.12 26.05
CA LEU A 228 2.88 14.03 24.65
C LEU A 228 2.79 15.38 23.94
N CYS A 229 3.77 15.65 23.08
CA CYS A 229 3.72 16.74 22.11
C CYS A 229 3.92 16.24 20.70
N TRP A 230 3.20 16.83 19.74
CA TRP A 230 3.09 16.28 18.39
C TRP A 230 3.60 17.26 17.36
N ALA A 231 4.58 16.84 16.56
CA ALA A 231 5.09 17.62 15.43
C ALA A 231 4.64 16.98 14.11
N PHE A 232 3.83 17.71 13.36
CA PHE A 232 3.30 17.31 12.07
C PHE A 232 4.06 17.99 10.94
N PHE A 233 4.39 17.23 9.92
CA PHE A 233 5.02 17.71 8.70
C PHE A 233 4.15 17.33 7.51
N SER A 234 3.64 18.32 6.79
CA SER A 234 2.75 18.05 5.66
C SER A 234 2.68 19.20 4.67
N ARG A 235 2.10 18.94 3.51
CA ARG A 235 1.66 19.99 2.59
C ARG A 235 0.42 20.69 3.17
N PRO A 236 0.25 22.00 2.91
CA PRO A 236 -0.96 22.72 3.26
C PRO A 236 -2.10 22.38 2.27
N GLU A 237 -2.45 21.10 2.12
CA GLU A 237 -3.64 20.72 1.36
C GLU A 237 -4.89 21.36 2.01
N PRO A 238 -5.92 21.77 1.24
CA PRO A 238 -6.96 22.66 1.76
C PRO A 238 -7.65 22.19 3.04
N HIS A 239 -7.91 20.88 3.17
CA HIS A 239 -8.54 20.28 4.37
C HIS A 239 -7.59 20.17 5.57
N ILE A 240 -6.29 19.94 5.34
CA ILE A 240 -5.27 19.95 6.40
C ILE A 240 -5.13 21.38 6.96
N GLU A 241 -5.01 22.37 6.08
CA GLU A 241 -4.94 23.78 6.45
C GLU A 241 -6.20 24.22 7.22
N ALA A 242 -7.39 23.83 6.73
CA ALA A 242 -8.64 24.10 7.44
C ALA A 242 -8.68 23.47 8.84
N SER A 243 -8.18 22.24 9.00
CA SER A 243 -8.13 21.54 10.29
C SER A 243 -7.22 22.24 11.29
N PHE A 244 -5.99 22.61 10.91
CA PHE A 244 -5.06 23.29 11.81
C PHE A 244 -5.46 24.74 12.14
N THR A 245 -6.19 25.41 11.24
CA THR A 245 -6.65 26.79 11.46
C THR A 245 -7.96 26.88 12.23
N ARG A 246 -8.64 25.76 12.47
CA ARG A 246 -9.84 25.69 13.32
C ARG A 246 -9.51 26.20 14.72
N ALA A 247 -10.35 27.07 15.28
CA ALA A 247 -10.05 27.81 16.52
C ALA A 247 -9.56 26.94 17.69
N GLY A 248 -10.14 25.76 17.91
CA GLY A 248 -9.70 24.83 18.97
C GLY A 248 -8.32 24.21 18.72
N VAL A 249 -7.94 23.98 17.46
CA VAL A 249 -6.64 23.41 17.09
C VAL A 249 -5.56 24.49 17.05
N ALA A 250 -5.88 25.65 16.47
CA ALA A 250 -4.96 26.78 16.35
C ALA A 250 -4.46 27.30 17.71
N GLN A 251 -5.28 27.21 18.76
CA GLN A 251 -4.92 27.63 20.13
C GLN A 251 -3.80 26.79 20.75
N VAL A 252 -3.63 25.55 20.29
CA VAL A 252 -2.61 24.61 20.82
C VAL A 252 -1.53 24.26 19.81
N THR A 253 -1.51 24.94 18.65
CA THR A 253 -0.59 24.64 17.54
C THR A 253 0.34 25.81 17.25
N CYS A 254 1.65 25.56 17.27
CA CYS A 254 2.64 26.42 16.65
C CYS A 254 2.74 26.07 15.15
N THR A 255 2.49 27.02 14.25
CA THR A 255 2.61 26.79 12.80
C THR A 255 3.91 27.40 12.28
N THR A 256 4.71 26.59 11.60
CA THR A 256 5.94 27.01 10.91
C THR A 256 5.77 26.77 9.42
N LEU A 257 5.94 27.82 8.61
CA LEU A 257 6.02 27.68 7.16
C LEU A 257 7.48 27.39 6.79
N LEU A 258 7.71 26.32 6.03
CA LEU A 258 8.97 26.06 5.35
C LEU A 258 8.81 26.56 3.89
N PRO A 259 9.21 27.81 3.59
CA PRO A 259 8.93 28.39 2.30
C PRO A 259 9.83 27.78 1.21
N ILE A 260 9.34 27.87 -0.02
CA ILE A 260 10.23 27.94 -1.17
C ILE A 260 10.84 29.35 -1.13
N SER A 261 12.08 29.48 -0.64
CA SER A 261 12.76 30.79 -0.56
C SER A 261 14.22 30.71 -0.99
N HIS A 262 14.77 31.88 -1.31
CA HIS A 262 16.20 32.06 -1.54
C HIS A 262 17.06 31.70 -0.31
N ASP A 263 16.49 31.66 0.90
CA ASP A 263 17.23 31.25 2.09
C ASP A 263 17.65 29.78 2.01
N ALA A 264 16.89 28.96 1.28
CA ALA A 264 17.27 27.57 0.98
C ALA A 264 18.38 27.47 -0.07
N ASN A 265 18.70 28.54 -0.82
CA ASN A 265 19.68 28.45 -1.92
C ASN A 265 21.09 28.17 -1.43
N SER A 266 21.46 28.69 -0.25
CA SER A 266 22.75 28.37 0.38
C SER A 266 22.83 26.88 0.70
N ASP A 267 21.79 26.35 1.35
CA ASP A 267 21.70 24.93 1.72
C ASP A 267 21.67 24.02 0.50
N ILE A 268 20.91 24.38 -0.55
CA ILE A 268 20.86 23.64 -1.81
C ILE A 268 22.23 23.67 -2.49
N GLY A 269 22.93 24.81 -2.48
CA GLY A 269 24.28 24.92 -3.00
C GLY A 269 25.27 23.99 -2.28
N LEU A 270 25.23 23.97 -0.95
CA LEU A 270 26.04 23.06 -0.13
C LEU A 270 25.69 21.59 -0.41
N TYR A 271 24.40 21.27 -0.49
CA TYR A 271 23.88 19.94 -0.80
C TYR A 271 24.34 19.45 -2.18
N LEU A 272 24.26 20.30 -3.21
CA LEU A 272 24.69 19.97 -4.57
C LEU A 272 26.20 19.73 -4.62
N ARG A 273 27.02 20.64 -4.09
CA ARG A 273 28.49 20.50 -4.08
C ARG A 273 28.91 19.19 -3.43
N SER A 274 28.41 18.93 -2.22
CA SER A 274 28.71 17.72 -1.47
C SER A 274 28.20 16.46 -2.19
N GLY A 275 27.02 16.56 -2.83
CA GLY A 275 26.46 15.48 -3.64
C GLY A 275 27.33 15.13 -4.84
N PHE A 276 27.81 16.13 -5.58
CA PHE A 276 28.71 15.91 -6.71
C PHE A 276 30.07 15.35 -6.28
N GLU A 277 30.65 15.87 -5.19
CA GLU A 277 31.87 15.30 -4.59
C GLU A 277 31.68 13.81 -4.22
N ASN A 278 30.53 13.48 -3.63
CA ASN A 278 30.21 12.09 -3.30
C ASN A 278 30.07 11.22 -4.56
N ILE A 279 29.46 11.74 -5.63
CA ILE A 279 29.35 11.03 -6.92
C ILE A 279 30.74 10.76 -7.50
N LEU A 280 31.62 11.75 -7.54
CA LEU A 280 33.00 11.59 -8.01
C LEU A 280 33.74 10.51 -7.22
N ARG A 281 33.65 10.59 -5.89
CA ARG A 281 34.25 9.63 -4.96
C ARG A 281 33.72 8.21 -5.18
N CYS A 282 32.41 8.02 -5.18
CA CYS A 282 31.78 6.70 -5.34
C CYS A 282 32.04 6.08 -6.71
N ARG A 283 32.21 6.90 -7.76
CA ARG A 283 32.47 6.45 -9.12
C ARG A 283 33.96 6.37 -9.47
N ASN A 284 34.85 6.70 -8.53
CA ASN A 284 36.30 6.81 -8.74
C ASN A 284 36.67 7.68 -9.95
N ILE A 285 35.90 8.76 -10.17
CA ILE A 285 36.20 9.75 -11.20
C ILE A 285 37.21 10.74 -10.59
N PRO A 286 38.38 10.97 -11.21
CA PRO A 286 39.32 11.96 -10.73
C PRO A 286 38.62 13.31 -10.63
N ALA A 287 38.74 13.97 -9.48
CA ALA A 287 38.23 15.32 -9.34
C ALA A 287 39.03 16.24 -10.29
N GLU A 288 38.41 16.64 -11.39
CA GLU A 288 38.97 17.73 -12.17
C GLU A 288 38.94 19.01 -11.32
N PRO A 289 39.93 19.92 -11.46
CA PRO A 289 40.10 21.04 -10.54
C PRO A 289 38.89 21.99 -10.44
N GLN A 290 37.90 21.88 -11.33
CA GLN A 290 36.78 22.81 -11.48
C GLN A 290 35.45 22.15 -11.87
N TRP A 291 35.28 20.84 -11.66
CA TRP A 291 34.02 20.14 -11.95
C TRP A 291 33.29 19.70 -10.68
N PRO A 292 31.99 20.01 -10.52
CA PRO A 292 31.22 20.98 -11.32
C PRO A 292 31.72 22.41 -11.10
N SER A 293 31.51 23.29 -12.09
CA SER A 293 31.91 24.69 -11.93
C SER A 293 30.97 25.43 -10.98
N ASP A 294 31.42 26.55 -10.41
CA ASP A 294 30.55 27.42 -9.61
C ASP A 294 29.34 27.92 -10.39
N ASN A 295 29.49 28.11 -11.71
CA ASN A 295 28.40 28.50 -12.59
C ASN A 295 27.36 27.38 -12.75
N ASP A 296 27.78 26.11 -12.81
CA ASP A 296 26.87 24.97 -12.85
C ASP A 296 26.07 24.87 -11.56
N ILE A 297 26.75 25.01 -10.42
CA ILE A 297 26.08 25.03 -9.11
C ILE A 297 25.07 26.18 -9.03
N GLN A 298 25.45 27.40 -9.41
CA GLN A 298 24.54 28.55 -9.40
C GLN A 298 23.35 28.37 -10.34
N THR A 299 23.57 27.76 -11.51
CA THR A 299 22.51 27.44 -12.48
C THR A 299 21.50 26.47 -11.86
N LEU A 300 21.98 25.39 -11.25
CA LEU A 300 21.12 24.39 -10.59
C LEU A 300 20.42 24.95 -9.35
N VAL A 301 21.10 25.78 -8.55
CA VAL A 301 20.49 26.45 -7.38
C VAL A 301 19.35 27.36 -7.83
N LYS A 302 19.56 28.15 -8.89
CA LYS A 302 18.53 29.02 -9.45
C LYS A 302 17.34 28.21 -9.98
N ALA A 303 17.60 27.17 -10.76
CA ALA A 303 16.56 26.31 -11.34
C ALA A 303 15.80 25.49 -10.29
N SER A 304 16.49 25.06 -9.23
CA SER A 304 15.84 24.36 -8.12
C SER A 304 14.77 25.22 -7.46
N ASN A 305 14.92 26.55 -7.51
CA ASN A 305 13.99 27.52 -6.92
C ASN A 305 13.53 27.05 -5.53
N GLY A 306 14.46 26.79 -4.61
CA GLY A 306 14.17 26.30 -3.26
C GLY A 306 13.73 24.82 -3.10
N SER A 307 13.67 24.04 -4.19
CA SER A 307 13.30 22.61 -4.18
C SER A 307 14.49 21.68 -4.05
N PHE A 308 14.62 21.00 -2.90
CA PHE A 308 15.55 19.89 -2.73
C PHE A 308 15.17 18.67 -3.57
N ALA A 309 13.88 18.47 -3.91
CA ALA A 309 13.49 17.40 -4.82
C ALA A 309 14.10 17.59 -6.22
N TYR A 310 14.20 18.83 -6.70
CA TYR A 310 14.90 19.16 -7.94
C TYR A 310 16.38 18.80 -7.81
N ALA A 311 17.06 19.34 -6.79
CA ALA A 311 18.49 19.12 -6.57
C ALA A 311 18.84 17.64 -6.41
N ALA A 312 18.06 16.88 -5.64
CA ALA A 312 18.24 15.44 -5.45
C ALA A 312 18.04 14.67 -6.77
N THR A 313 17.03 15.04 -7.55
CA THR A 313 16.79 14.42 -8.87
C THR A 313 17.93 14.73 -9.85
N ALA A 314 18.46 15.95 -9.86
CA ALA A 314 19.63 16.33 -10.64
C ALA A 314 20.87 15.49 -10.26
N LEU A 315 21.15 15.34 -8.97
CA LEU A 315 22.22 14.48 -8.49
C LEU A 315 22.02 13.02 -8.94
N ARG A 316 20.79 12.49 -8.87
CA ARG A 316 20.50 11.12 -9.34
C ARG A 316 20.73 10.95 -10.83
N ILE A 317 20.42 11.94 -11.68
CA ILE A 317 20.74 11.90 -13.11
C ILE A 317 22.25 11.83 -13.34
N VAL A 318 23.02 12.66 -12.63
CA VAL A 318 24.48 12.71 -12.79
C VAL A 318 25.19 11.50 -12.16
N ALA A 319 24.58 10.89 -11.15
CA ALA A 319 25.09 9.67 -10.51
C ALA A 319 25.03 8.44 -11.45
N GLN A 320 24.24 8.48 -12.52
CA GLN A 320 24.07 7.34 -13.42
C GLN A 320 25.37 6.95 -14.15
N PRO A 321 25.54 5.66 -14.50
CA PRO A 321 26.65 5.22 -15.34
C PRO A 321 26.74 6.03 -16.65
N GLY A 322 27.94 6.45 -17.03
CA GLY A 322 28.16 7.28 -18.22
C GLY A 322 29.07 8.49 -17.96
N SER A 323 29.02 9.53 -18.80
CA SER A 323 29.77 10.76 -18.55
C SER A 323 28.98 11.67 -17.61
N ALA A 324 29.55 11.93 -16.43
CA ALA A 324 28.94 12.83 -15.44
C ALA A 324 28.84 14.26 -15.99
N GLU A 325 29.85 14.72 -16.74
CA GLU A 325 29.86 16.01 -17.44
C GLU A 325 28.66 16.13 -18.39
N LYS A 326 28.47 15.16 -19.30
CA LYS A 326 27.33 15.18 -20.23
C LYS A 326 25.99 15.16 -19.51
N ALA A 327 25.88 14.39 -18.43
CA ALA A 327 24.66 14.34 -17.63
C ALA A 327 24.39 15.70 -16.96
N LEU A 328 25.42 16.37 -16.44
CA LEU A 328 25.31 17.71 -15.85
C LEU A 328 24.93 18.75 -16.91
N ASP A 329 25.56 18.73 -18.08
CA ASP A 329 25.22 19.61 -19.21
C ASP A 329 23.75 19.47 -19.61
N VAL A 330 23.25 18.24 -19.62
CA VAL A 330 21.85 17.92 -19.89
C VAL A 330 20.95 18.57 -18.85
N VAL A 331 21.21 18.38 -17.56
CA VAL A 331 20.40 18.98 -16.49
C VAL A 331 20.42 20.50 -16.61
N CYS A 332 21.60 21.12 -16.74
CA CYS A 332 21.78 22.57 -16.86
C CYS A 332 21.17 23.16 -18.14
N SER A 333 21.09 22.42 -19.24
CA SER A 333 20.48 22.91 -20.50
C SER A 333 18.97 23.12 -20.36
N THR A 334 18.32 22.35 -19.50
CA THR A 334 16.87 22.37 -19.28
C THR A 334 16.41 23.64 -18.56
N THR A 335 17.30 24.27 -17.79
CA THR A 335 17.01 25.47 -16.99
C THR A 335 16.95 26.76 -17.82
N LYS A 336 17.15 26.68 -19.14
CA LYS A 336 17.18 27.82 -20.07
C LYS A 336 15.86 28.02 -20.82
N LEU A 337 14.84 27.20 -20.54
CA LEU A 337 13.52 27.35 -21.14
C LEU A 337 12.76 28.44 -20.37
N ASP A 338 12.33 29.50 -21.07
CA ASP A 338 11.52 30.57 -20.48
C ASP A 338 10.13 30.01 -20.12
N HIS A 339 9.95 29.64 -18.86
CA HIS A 339 8.65 29.19 -18.34
C HIS A 339 7.81 30.42 -18.00
N THR A 340 6.76 30.67 -18.77
CA THR A 340 5.78 31.75 -18.52
C THR A 340 4.78 31.42 -17.40
N ASP A 341 4.89 30.24 -16.79
CA ASP A 341 3.92 29.70 -15.86
C ASP A 341 4.24 30.11 -14.42
N SER A 342 3.26 30.68 -13.71
CA SER A 342 3.41 31.16 -12.33
C SER A 342 3.18 30.08 -11.27
N SER A 343 3.11 28.81 -11.68
CA SER A 343 2.93 27.67 -10.78
C SER A 343 4.15 27.50 -9.86
N PRO A 344 3.95 27.23 -8.55
CA PRO A 344 5.07 26.96 -7.63
C PRO A 344 5.84 25.68 -7.98
N PHE A 345 5.33 24.84 -8.89
CA PHE A 345 5.99 23.63 -9.36
C PHE A 345 6.58 23.75 -10.78
N ALA A 346 6.51 24.92 -11.42
CA ALA A 346 6.85 25.08 -12.85
C ALA A 346 8.23 24.50 -13.22
N GLU A 347 9.27 24.84 -12.45
CA GLU A 347 10.63 24.34 -12.70
C GLU A 347 10.77 22.83 -12.47
N LEU A 348 10.10 22.29 -11.44
CA LEU A 348 10.11 20.86 -11.16
C LEU A 348 9.32 20.07 -12.22
N ASP A 349 8.21 20.63 -12.71
CA ASP A 349 7.39 20.04 -13.77
C ASP A 349 8.12 20.07 -15.11
N ALA A 350 8.81 21.16 -15.44
CA ALA A 350 9.68 21.23 -16.61
C ALA A 350 10.79 20.16 -16.54
N PHE A 351 11.34 19.94 -15.35
CA PHE A 351 12.36 18.92 -15.14
C PHE A 351 11.81 17.50 -15.33
N TYR A 352 10.63 17.20 -14.77
CA TYR A 352 9.96 15.93 -14.99
C TYR A 352 9.53 15.73 -16.45
N MET A 353 9.05 16.79 -17.11
CA MET A 353 8.74 16.78 -18.53
C MET A 353 9.97 16.41 -19.37
N MET A 354 11.12 16.98 -19.04
CA MET A 354 12.38 16.66 -19.72
C MET A 354 12.81 15.20 -19.50
N ILE A 355 12.63 14.64 -18.31
CA ILE A 355 12.84 13.20 -18.06
C ILE A 355 11.91 12.37 -18.96
N MET A 356 10.62 12.69 -19.00
CA MET A 356 9.65 11.96 -19.81
C MET A 356 9.90 12.08 -21.32
N GLN A 357 10.31 13.25 -21.81
CA GLN A 357 10.60 13.51 -23.23
C GLN A 357 11.88 12.82 -23.73
N ARG A 358 12.80 12.47 -22.82
CA ARG A 358 14.03 11.75 -23.15
C ARG A 358 13.84 10.25 -23.31
N ILE A 359 12.70 9.72 -22.87
CA ILE A 359 12.38 8.30 -23.00
C ILE A 359 12.32 7.96 -24.49
N PRO A 360 13.10 6.97 -24.97
CA PRO A 360 13.05 6.55 -26.37
C PRO A 360 11.63 6.13 -26.78
N PRO A 361 11.16 6.48 -28.00
CA PRO A 361 9.81 6.13 -28.45
C PRO A 361 9.45 4.64 -28.30
N GLU A 362 10.44 3.76 -28.49
CA GLU A 362 10.32 2.31 -28.34
C GLU A 362 10.10 1.85 -26.88
N GLU A 363 10.58 2.61 -25.89
CA GLU A 363 10.45 2.31 -24.45
C GLU A 363 9.28 3.06 -23.79
N LEU A 364 8.77 4.11 -24.46
CA LEU A 364 7.77 5.00 -23.88
C LEU A 364 6.48 4.27 -23.53
N ALA A 365 6.03 3.35 -24.39
CA ALA A 365 4.81 2.58 -24.12
C ALA A 365 4.94 1.74 -22.83
N ASN A 366 6.02 0.98 -22.67
CA ASN A 366 6.28 0.17 -21.49
C ASN A 366 6.45 1.03 -20.23
N THR A 367 7.12 2.17 -20.37
CA THR A 367 7.32 3.12 -19.28
C THR A 367 6.00 3.74 -18.82
N LEU A 368 5.10 4.09 -19.74
CA LEU A 368 3.77 4.59 -19.40
C LEU A 368 2.88 3.52 -18.76
N LEU A 369 2.98 2.25 -19.20
CA LEU A 369 2.30 1.14 -18.55
C LEU A 369 2.78 0.99 -17.09
N LEU A 370 4.08 1.08 -16.85
CA LEU A 370 4.68 1.07 -15.51
C LEU A 370 4.15 2.24 -14.68
N CYS A 371 4.27 3.49 -15.16
CA CYS A 371 3.78 4.69 -14.47
C CYS A 371 2.29 4.58 -14.11
N ARG A 372 1.44 4.21 -15.08
CA ARG A 372 -0.01 4.04 -14.85
C ARG A 372 -0.25 3.06 -13.72
N ARG A 373 0.47 1.94 -13.76
CA ARG A 373 0.29 0.87 -12.79
C ARG A 373 0.80 1.27 -11.40
N LEU A 374 1.93 1.95 -11.27
CA LEU A 374 2.43 2.50 -10.00
C LEU A 374 1.42 3.47 -9.36
N CYS A 375 0.72 4.27 -10.17
CA CYS A 375 -0.27 5.24 -9.68
C CYS A 375 -1.68 4.66 -9.45
N MET A 376 -1.98 3.45 -9.93
CA MET A 376 -3.28 2.79 -9.71
C MET A 376 -3.44 2.20 -8.31
N SER A 377 -2.35 2.04 -7.56
CA SER A 377 -2.32 1.20 -6.35
C SER A 377 -2.86 1.89 -5.09
N ARG A 378 -3.79 2.84 -5.22
CA ARG A 378 -4.47 3.51 -4.09
C ARG A 378 -5.81 2.87 -3.71
N SER A 379 -6.20 1.79 -4.37
CA SER A 379 -7.56 1.23 -4.25
C SER A 379 -7.61 -0.23 -3.78
N TYR A 380 -6.54 -0.80 -3.22
CA TYR A 380 -6.52 -2.23 -2.89
C TYR A 380 -5.73 -2.53 -1.62
N ALA A 381 -6.40 -2.86 -0.52
CA ALA A 381 -5.76 -3.17 0.78
C ALA A 381 -4.44 -3.97 0.69
N GLY A 382 -3.46 -3.50 1.45
CA GLY A 382 -2.13 -4.07 1.63
C GLY A 382 -0.98 -3.14 1.22
N ARG A 383 0.12 -3.22 2.00
CA ARG A 383 1.40 -2.52 1.81
C ARG A 383 1.83 -2.52 0.33
N CYS A 384 2.14 -1.35 -0.21
CA CYS A 384 2.46 -1.12 -1.64
C CYS A 384 3.96 -1.24 -1.95
N LEU A 385 4.67 -2.17 -1.30
CA LEU A 385 5.92 -2.64 -1.87
C LEU A 385 5.57 -3.53 -3.06
N TYR A 386 6.14 -3.23 -4.23
CA TYR A 386 5.75 -3.92 -5.46
C TYR A 386 6.73 -5.03 -5.77
N GLY A 387 6.36 -6.29 -5.49
CA GLY A 387 7.13 -7.46 -5.90
C GLY A 387 7.37 -7.40 -7.41
N VAL A 388 8.55 -6.92 -7.81
CA VAL A 388 8.91 -6.52 -9.19
C VAL A 388 8.49 -7.58 -10.20
N ARG A 389 8.67 -8.86 -9.86
CA ARG A 389 8.33 -9.99 -10.74
C ARG A 389 6.82 -10.12 -10.97
N LEU A 390 5.99 -9.95 -9.94
CA LEU A 390 4.53 -9.92 -10.12
C LEU A 390 4.12 -8.79 -11.05
N TRP A 391 4.75 -7.62 -10.89
CA TRP A 391 4.40 -6.43 -11.65
C TRP A 391 4.84 -6.51 -13.11
N SER A 392 6.04 -7.01 -13.38
CA SER A 392 6.47 -7.33 -14.73
C SER A 392 5.49 -8.28 -15.43
N ASN A 393 5.06 -9.35 -14.77
CA ASN A 393 4.13 -10.31 -15.35
C ASN A 393 2.72 -9.71 -15.59
N LYS A 394 2.23 -8.89 -14.66
CA LYS A 394 0.99 -8.09 -14.84
C LYS A 394 1.10 -7.17 -16.05
N LEU A 395 2.23 -6.50 -16.19
CA LEU A 395 2.52 -5.55 -17.26
C LEU A 395 2.96 -6.19 -18.56
N ALA A 396 3.08 -7.52 -18.66
CA ALA A 396 3.59 -8.22 -19.84
C ALA A 396 5.06 -8.08 -20.15
N LEU A 397 5.84 -7.46 -19.29
CA LEU A 397 7.22 -7.12 -19.58
C LEU A 397 8.12 -8.29 -19.18
N SER A 398 9.03 -8.68 -20.06
CA SER A 398 10.17 -9.51 -19.66
C SER A 398 11.00 -8.80 -18.58
N GLU A 399 11.90 -9.53 -17.93
CA GLU A 399 12.87 -8.95 -16.99
C GLU A 399 13.62 -7.76 -17.61
N ILE A 400 14.08 -7.92 -18.85
CA ILE A 400 14.85 -6.90 -19.57
C ILE A 400 13.98 -5.67 -19.85
N GLU A 401 12.76 -5.85 -20.36
CA GLU A 401 11.85 -4.73 -20.68
C GLU A 401 11.40 -4.00 -19.42
N PHE A 402 11.15 -4.72 -18.31
CA PHE A 402 10.77 -4.10 -17.05
C PHE A 402 11.90 -3.25 -16.49
N TRP A 403 13.12 -3.81 -16.46
CA TRP A 403 14.28 -3.06 -16.00
C TRP A 403 14.64 -1.90 -16.94
N ALA A 404 14.46 -2.06 -18.26
CA ALA A 404 14.60 -0.96 -19.20
C ALA A 404 13.64 0.19 -18.86
N ALA A 405 12.35 -0.10 -18.64
CA ALA A 405 11.34 0.90 -18.25
C ALA A 405 11.66 1.57 -16.90
N CYS A 406 12.08 0.80 -15.89
CA CYS A 406 12.53 1.37 -14.61
C CYS A 406 13.76 2.28 -14.78
N ASN A 407 14.72 1.86 -15.60
CA ASN A 407 15.95 2.62 -15.85
C ASN A 407 15.69 3.96 -16.54
N GLN A 408 14.65 4.07 -17.39
CA GLN A 408 14.22 5.35 -17.97
C GLN A 408 13.76 6.36 -16.91
N LEU A 409 13.36 5.88 -15.72
CA LEU A 409 12.80 6.68 -14.64
C LEU A 409 13.61 6.62 -13.34
N ASN A 410 14.83 6.09 -13.36
CA ASN A 410 15.69 5.94 -12.18
C ASN A 410 15.97 7.24 -11.39
N ALA A 411 15.78 8.41 -12.00
CA ALA A 411 15.93 9.69 -11.29
C ALA A 411 14.73 9.99 -10.36
N VAL A 412 13.58 9.37 -10.63
CA VAL A 412 12.29 9.62 -9.96
C VAL A 412 11.66 8.37 -9.35
N LEU A 413 12.14 7.19 -9.72
CA LEU A 413 11.81 5.89 -9.13
C LEU A 413 12.99 5.33 -8.37
N HIS A 414 12.72 4.87 -7.15
CA HIS A 414 13.61 4.00 -6.41
C HIS A 414 13.32 2.55 -6.79
N VAL A 415 14.38 1.77 -7.02
CA VAL A 415 14.32 0.33 -7.25
C VAL A 415 15.19 -0.34 -6.20
N HIS A 416 14.60 -1.20 -5.36
CA HIS A 416 15.37 -2.15 -4.56
C HIS A 416 15.34 -3.51 -5.20
N ASP A 417 16.51 -4.10 -5.38
CA ASP A 417 16.63 -5.52 -5.67
C ASP A 417 16.67 -6.28 -4.34
N HIS A 418 15.69 -7.15 -4.11
CA HIS A 418 15.67 -8.04 -2.95
C HIS A 418 16.26 -9.37 -3.40
N ASN A 419 17.55 -9.58 -3.12
CA ASN A 419 18.24 -10.84 -3.39
C ASN A 419 17.97 -11.94 -2.35
N ASP A 420 17.21 -11.65 -1.30
CA ASP A 420 16.92 -12.62 -0.25
C ASP A 420 16.05 -13.76 -0.78
N SER A 421 16.59 -14.98 -0.74
CA SER A 421 15.83 -16.17 -1.11
C SER A 421 14.79 -16.48 -0.06
N PHE A 422 13.51 -16.32 -0.39
CA PHE A 422 12.42 -16.80 0.45
C PHE A 422 12.25 -18.31 0.28
N ASP A 423 12.37 -19.04 1.38
CA ASP A 423 12.17 -20.48 1.37
C ASP A 423 10.67 -20.80 1.32
N PHE A 424 10.18 -21.10 0.12
CA PHE A 424 8.80 -21.55 -0.08
C PHE A 424 8.57 -23.00 0.41
N THR A 425 9.62 -23.78 0.66
CA THR A 425 9.48 -25.21 1.00
C THR A 425 8.87 -25.45 2.38
N GLN A 426 8.93 -24.45 3.27
CA GLN A 426 8.25 -24.47 4.57
C GLN A 426 6.71 -24.56 4.46
N PHE A 427 6.13 -24.30 3.28
CA PHE A 427 4.67 -24.35 3.05
C PHE A 427 4.22 -25.64 2.33
N GLY A 428 5.08 -26.65 2.22
CA GLY A 428 4.74 -27.98 1.69
C GLY A 428 5.44 -28.35 0.38
N ASP A 429 4.81 -29.22 -0.43
CA ASP A 429 5.38 -29.71 -1.69
C ASP A 429 5.36 -28.63 -2.78
N THR A 430 6.42 -27.82 -2.84
CA THR A 430 6.58 -26.75 -3.84
C THR A 430 6.92 -27.24 -5.24
N ARG A 431 7.04 -28.56 -5.46
CA ARG A 431 7.22 -29.15 -6.81
C ARG A 431 5.88 -29.25 -7.55
N ARG A 432 4.77 -29.06 -6.86
CA ARG A 432 3.42 -29.10 -7.42
C ARG A 432 2.86 -27.67 -7.55
N PRO A 433 1.89 -27.46 -8.45
CA PRO A 433 1.18 -26.18 -8.55
C PRO A 433 0.47 -25.82 -7.23
N PHE A 434 0.31 -24.53 -6.94
CA PHE A 434 -0.32 -24.03 -5.71
C PHE A 434 -1.77 -24.50 -5.54
N GLN A 435 -2.46 -24.86 -6.64
CA GLN A 435 -3.79 -25.45 -6.58
C GLN A 435 -3.83 -26.76 -5.76
N ARG A 436 -2.68 -27.42 -5.59
CA ARG A 436 -2.54 -28.63 -4.75
C ARG A 436 -2.02 -28.36 -3.34
N ALA A 437 -1.70 -27.11 -3.01
CA ALA A 437 -1.25 -26.73 -1.67
C ALA A 437 -2.43 -26.58 -0.70
N ASP A 438 -2.16 -26.68 0.59
CA ASP A 438 -3.16 -26.38 1.61
C ASP A 438 -3.51 -24.89 1.55
N ARG A 439 -4.80 -24.57 1.44
CA ARG A 439 -5.31 -23.20 1.28
C ARG A 439 -4.94 -22.31 2.48
N THR A 440 -4.82 -22.87 3.69
CA THR A 440 -4.42 -22.11 4.88
C THR A 440 -2.95 -21.68 4.84
N THR A 441 -2.13 -22.28 3.97
CA THR A 441 -0.68 -22.05 3.90
C THR A 441 -0.24 -21.08 2.80
N ILE A 442 -1.17 -20.64 1.92
CA ILE A 442 -0.81 -19.82 0.76
C ILE A 442 -0.64 -18.32 1.09
N GLU A 443 -1.09 -17.86 2.25
CA GLU A 443 -1.11 -16.43 2.59
C GLU A 443 0.29 -15.80 2.63
N LYS A 444 1.20 -16.39 3.40
CA LYS A 444 2.59 -15.92 3.52
C LYS A 444 3.30 -15.92 2.16
N PRO A 445 3.26 -17.01 1.36
CA PRO A 445 3.75 -16.99 -0.02
C PRO A 445 3.12 -15.90 -0.89
N ARG A 446 1.79 -15.74 -0.85
CA ARG A 446 1.07 -14.74 -1.64
C ARG A 446 1.50 -13.33 -1.26
N TRP A 447 1.62 -13.04 0.04
CA TRP A 447 2.12 -11.77 0.54
C TRP A 447 3.55 -11.51 0.04
N TYR A 448 4.46 -12.48 0.17
CA TYR A 448 5.84 -12.32 -0.29
C TYR A 448 5.91 -12.08 -1.80
N ILE A 449 5.14 -12.82 -2.61
CA ILE A 449 5.06 -12.62 -4.06
C ILE A 449 4.54 -11.24 -4.42
N ARG A 450 3.52 -10.74 -3.70
CA ARG A 450 2.94 -9.41 -3.93
C ARG A 450 3.94 -8.30 -3.60
N ASN A 451 4.74 -8.49 -2.54
CA ASN A 451 5.42 -7.40 -1.88
C ASN A 451 6.96 -7.39 -2.03
N LYS A 452 7.59 -8.54 -2.24
CA LYS A 452 9.05 -8.69 -2.15
C LYS A 452 9.68 -9.48 -3.30
N LEU A 453 8.94 -10.34 -4.00
CA LEU A 453 9.53 -11.22 -5.01
C LEU A 453 10.18 -10.45 -6.17
N GLY A 454 11.51 -10.55 -6.26
CA GLY A 454 12.34 -9.93 -7.29
C GLY A 454 12.65 -8.45 -7.04
N GLY A 455 12.40 -7.93 -5.83
CA GLY A 455 12.62 -6.53 -5.49
C GLY A 455 11.35 -5.71 -5.31
N SER A 456 11.52 -4.41 -5.07
CA SER A 456 10.46 -3.41 -4.96
C SER A 456 10.76 -2.15 -5.79
N VAL A 457 9.73 -1.52 -6.34
CA VAL A 457 9.82 -0.24 -7.08
C VAL A 457 8.87 0.75 -6.46
N TYR A 458 9.27 2.00 -6.28
CA TYR A 458 8.38 3.03 -5.75
C TYR A 458 8.87 4.46 -6.09
N PHE A 459 8.04 5.47 -5.86
CA PHE A 459 8.41 6.86 -6.15
C PHE A 459 9.36 7.40 -5.09
N TYR A 460 10.42 8.11 -5.51
CA TYR A 460 11.27 8.86 -4.57
C TYR A 460 10.50 9.98 -3.86
N HIS A 461 9.51 10.57 -4.55
CA HIS A 461 8.74 11.68 -4.01
C HIS A 461 7.35 11.74 -4.63
N LYS A 462 6.31 12.01 -3.81
CA LYS A 462 4.91 12.15 -4.24
C LYS A 462 4.70 13.18 -5.37
N SER A 463 5.56 14.19 -5.49
CA SER A 463 5.46 15.20 -6.56
C SER A 463 5.51 14.65 -7.98
N PHE A 464 6.24 13.56 -8.23
CA PHE A 464 6.25 12.94 -9.55
C PHE A 464 4.95 12.19 -9.83
N TYR A 465 4.38 11.53 -8.82
CA TYR A 465 3.01 11.01 -8.89
C TYR A 465 2.03 12.14 -9.23
N ASP A 466 2.07 13.27 -8.50
CA ASP A 466 1.17 14.40 -8.71
C ASP A 466 1.32 15.00 -10.12
N PHE A 467 2.53 15.01 -10.66
CA PHE A 467 2.81 15.42 -12.04
C PHE A 467 2.14 14.46 -13.04
N LEU A 468 2.33 13.14 -12.88
CA LEU A 468 1.79 12.12 -13.79
C LEU A 468 0.25 12.08 -13.83
N VAL A 469 -0.41 12.38 -12.72
CA VAL A 469 -1.88 12.34 -12.64
C VAL A 469 -2.55 13.65 -13.06
N ASP A 470 -1.84 14.77 -13.08
CA ASP A 470 -2.40 16.06 -13.50
C ASP A 470 -2.13 16.34 -14.99
N PRO A 471 -3.18 16.35 -15.85
CA PRO A 471 -3.01 16.60 -17.28
C PRO A 471 -2.48 18.00 -17.60
N LYS A 472 -2.66 18.98 -16.70
CA LYS A 472 -2.11 20.33 -16.89
C LYS A 472 -0.59 20.36 -16.70
N ARG A 473 -0.05 19.42 -15.91
CA ARG A 473 1.38 19.35 -15.57
C ARG A 473 2.13 18.42 -16.50
N SER A 474 1.61 17.21 -16.75
CA SER A 474 2.28 16.18 -17.55
C SER A 474 1.86 16.10 -19.02
N GLY A 475 0.81 16.82 -19.44
CA GLY A 475 0.38 16.88 -20.84
C GLY A 475 0.12 15.49 -21.44
N SER A 476 0.82 15.15 -22.52
CA SER A 476 0.68 13.85 -23.20
C SER A 476 1.16 12.65 -22.38
N PHE A 477 1.95 12.88 -21.33
CA PHE A 477 2.42 11.83 -20.43
C PHE A 477 1.47 11.55 -19.27
N CYS A 478 0.37 12.31 -19.19
CA CYS A 478 -0.64 12.12 -18.15
C CYS A 478 -1.23 10.72 -18.22
N ILE A 479 -1.06 9.95 -17.15
CA ILE A 479 -1.53 8.56 -17.07
C ILE A 479 -3.05 8.43 -16.93
N GLN A 480 -3.73 9.53 -16.61
CA GLN A 480 -5.19 9.61 -16.57
C GLN A 480 -5.78 10.04 -17.91
N SER A 481 -4.96 10.37 -18.91
CA SER A 481 -5.45 10.76 -20.23
C SER A 481 -6.13 9.59 -20.94
N SER A 482 -7.19 9.89 -21.70
CA SER A 482 -7.93 8.88 -22.48
C SER A 482 -7.01 7.99 -23.37
N PRO A 483 -5.99 8.52 -24.09
CA PRO A 483 -5.09 7.66 -24.87
C PRO A 483 -4.32 6.65 -24.03
N VAL A 484 -3.76 7.06 -22.88
CA VAL A 484 -2.99 6.17 -21.99
C VAL A 484 -3.91 5.15 -21.33
N LEU A 485 -5.11 5.57 -20.90
CA LEU A 485 -6.12 4.67 -20.33
C LEU A 485 -6.56 3.60 -21.33
N ASN A 486 -6.82 3.98 -22.59
CA ASN A 486 -7.21 3.04 -23.64
C ASN A 486 -6.07 2.09 -24.01
N ALA A 487 -4.83 2.60 -24.13
CA ALA A 487 -3.66 1.77 -24.39
C ALA A 487 -3.45 0.72 -23.28
N PHE A 488 -3.53 1.15 -22.01
CA PHE A 488 -3.41 0.26 -20.86
C PHE A 488 -4.54 -0.78 -20.81
N TYR A 489 -5.79 -0.35 -21.03
CA TYR A 489 -6.93 -1.27 -21.04
C TYR A 489 -6.82 -2.31 -22.16
N LYS A 490 -6.51 -1.86 -23.37
CA LYS A 490 -6.30 -2.72 -24.54
C LYS A 490 -5.19 -3.74 -24.28
N HIS A 491 -4.08 -3.30 -23.68
CA HIS A 491 -2.97 -4.17 -23.29
C HIS A 491 -3.40 -5.30 -22.35
N CYS A 492 -4.23 -4.98 -21.35
CA CYS A 492 -4.78 -5.99 -20.44
C CYS A 492 -5.75 -6.96 -21.14
N VAL A 493 -6.69 -6.44 -21.93
CA VAL A 493 -7.71 -7.26 -22.62
C VAL A 493 -7.08 -8.20 -23.65
N ASP A 494 -6.14 -7.72 -24.45
CA ASP A 494 -5.50 -8.53 -25.50
C ASP A 494 -4.69 -9.71 -24.92
N ARG A 495 -4.37 -9.70 -23.61
CA ARG A 495 -3.63 -10.77 -22.92
C ARG A 495 -4.51 -11.80 -22.20
N LEU A 496 -5.76 -11.47 -21.90
CA LEU A 496 -6.67 -12.39 -21.20
C LEU A 496 -6.74 -13.78 -21.85
N PRO A 497 -6.86 -13.92 -23.19
CA PRO A 497 -6.91 -15.23 -23.83
C PRO A 497 -5.71 -16.12 -23.50
N LYS A 498 -4.50 -15.56 -23.41
CA LYS A 498 -3.28 -16.31 -23.09
C LYS A 498 -3.37 -16.99 -21.72
N TYR A 499 -3.94 -16.29 -20.73
CA TYR A 499 -4.15 -16.88 -19.40
C TYR A 499 -5.34 -17.84 -19.39
N GLU A 500 -6.42 -17.55 -20.12
CA GLU A 500 -7.58 -18.44 -20.21
C GLU A 500 -7.24 -19.78 -20.87
N GLU A 501 -6.51 -19.77 -21.98
CA GLU A 501 -6.06 -20.95 -22.73
C GLU A 501 -5.11 -21.80 -21.90
N SER A 502 -4.40 -21.17 -20.95
CA SER A 502 -3.45 -21.85 -20.09
C SER A 502 -4.12 -22.73 -19.02
N TYR A 503 -5.46 -22.64 -18.88
CA TYR A 503 -6.26 -23.40 -17.94
C TYR A 503 -7.35 -24.21 -18.64
N SER A 504 -7.69 -25.38 -18.07
CA SER A 504 -8.84 -26.20 -18.42
C SER A 504 -9.65 -26.58 -17.19
N PHE A 505 -10.95 -26.85 -17.37
CA PHE A 505 -11.77 -27.44 -16.32
C PHE A 505 -11.41 -28.93 -16.17
N GLY A 506 -10.92 -29.32 -14.99
CA GLY A 506 -10.89 -30.72 -14.57
C GLY A 506 -12.22 -31.15 -13.95
N GLU A 507 -12.29 -32.39 -13.44
CA GLU A 507 -13.50 -32.92 -12.80
C GLU A 507 -13.93 -32.10 -11.57
N LEU A 508 -12.98 -31.48 -10.86
CA LEU A 508 -13.26 -30.77 -9.60
C LEU A 508 -12.62 -29.38 -9.48
N GLU A 509 -11.69 -28.97 -10.35
CA GLU A 509 -10.93 -27.71 -10.22
C GLU A 509 -10.34 -27.26 -11.57
N LEU A 510 -9.96 -25.98 -11.70
CA LEU A 510 -9.07 -25.51 -12.77
C LEU A 510 -7.70 -26.20 -12.67
N THR A 511 -7.24 -26.69 -13.81
CA THR A 511 -5.92 -27.31 -13.97
C THR A 511 -5.22 -26.70 -15.18
N LEU A 512 -3.91 -26.93 -15.32
CA LEU A 512 -3.20 -26.56 -16.54
C LEU A 512 -3.83 -27.27 -17.74
N ALA A 513 -4.03 -26.55 -18.84
CA ALA A 513 -4.59 -27.14 -20.04
C ALA A 513 -3.65 -28.23 -20.61
N PRO A 514 -4.16 -29.29 -21.27
CA PRO A 514 -3.34 -30.42 -21.74
C PRO A 514 -2.15 -30.06 -22.63
N ASN A 515 -2.20 -28.91 -23.32
CA ASN A 515 -1.16 -28.43 -24.24
C ASN A 515 -0.19 -27.42 -23.59
N VAL A 516 -0.29 -27.22 -22.27
CA VAL A 516 0.48 -26.24 -21.52
C VAL A 516 1.49 -27.02 -20.67
N PRO A 517 2.79 -26.97 -20.99
CA PRO A 517 3.78 -27.86 -20.39
C PRO A 517 3.97 -27.60 -18.88
N ASP A 518 3.89 -26.33 -18.46
CA ASP A 518 4.04 -25.90 -17.08
C ASP A 518 3.38 -24.52 -16.85
N SER A 519 3.37 -24.07 -15.59
CA SER A 519 2.83 -22.75 -15.24
C SER A 519 3.69 -21.58 -15.71
N ALA A 520 4.97 -21.81 -16.04
CA ALA A 520 5.90 -20.78 -16.50
C ALA A 520 5.57 -20.28 -17.93
N SER A 521 5.03 -21.15 -18.77
CA SER A 521 4.72 -20.89 -20.19
C SER A 521 3.92 -19.62 -20.48
N SER A 522 3.01 -19.22 -19.57
CA SER A 522 2.18 -18.01 -19.73
C SER A 522 2.81 -16.73 -19.17
N LEU A 523 3.86 -16.85 -18.35
CA LEU A 523 4.52 -15.75 -17.66
C LEU A 523 5.58 -15.07 -18.55
N SER A 524 5.76 -13.77 -18.37
CA SER A 524 6.76 -12.94 -19.08
C SER A 524 8.09 -12.92 -18.33
N TRP A 525 8.06 -13.12 -17.01
CA TRP A 525 9.23 -13.33 -16.16
C TRP A 525 8.95 -14.45 -15.17
N PRO A 526 9.04 -15.73 -15.59
CA PRO A 526 8.80 -16.86 -14.72
C PRO A 526 9.87 -16.97 -13.61
N TYR A 527 9.53 -17.68 -12.55
CA TYR A 527 10.43 -18.10 -11.48
C TYR A 527 10.89 -19.56 -11.69
N THR A 528 11.85 -20.03 -10.91
CA THR A 528 12.43 -21.39 -11.06
C THR A 528 11.60 -22.49 -10.42
N ASN A 529 10.56 -22.15 -9.66
CA ASN A 529 9.75 -23.07 -8.86
C ASN A 529 8.29 -23.11 -9.36
N GLU A 530 7.72 -24.32 -9.51
CA GLU A 530 6.38 -24.53 -10.07
C GLU A 530 5.25 -24.01 -9.17
N PHE A 531 5.38 -24.17 -7.85
CA PHE A 531 4.43 -23.58 -6.90
C PHE A 531 4.40 -22.05 -7.04
N VAL A 532 5.57 -21.41 -7.11
CA VAL A 532 5.66 -19.95 -7.29
C VAL A 532 5.08 -19.54 -8.65
N ASN A 533 5.42 -20.24 -9.73
CA ASN A 533 4.91 -19.91 -11.07
C ASN A 533 3.40 -20.05 -11.18
N SER A 534 2.83 -21.12 -10.65
CA SER A 534 1.39 -21.35 -10.66
C SER A 534 0.65 -20.29 -9.84
N LEU A 535 1.15 -19.92 -8.65
CA LEU A 535 0.56 -18.87 -7.82
C LEU A 535 0.69 -17.48 -8.47
N LEU A 536 1.87 -17.17 -8.99
CA LEU A 536 2.15 -15.94 -9.74
C LEU A 536 1.22 -15.79 -10.93
N LYS A 537 1.04 -16.86 -11.72
CA LYS A 537 0.12 -16.91 -12.86
C LYS A 537 -1.33 -16.68 -12.44
N ALA A 538 -1.79 -17.32 -11.37
CA ALA A 538 -3.14 -17.12 -10.87
C ALA A 538 -3.38 -15.68 -10.40
N LEU A 539 -2.43 -15.08 -9.67
CA LEU A 539 -2.49 -13.69 -9.23
C LEU A 539 -2.48 -12.70 -10.40
N VAL A 540 -1.70 -12.99 -11.45
CA VAL A 540 -1.64 -12.16 -12.66
C VAL A 540 -2.95 -12.26 -13.44
N TYR A 541 -3.51 -13.46 -13.58
CA TYR A 541 -4.79 -13.66 -14.25
C TYR A 541 -5.93 -12.95 -13.51
N ASP A 542 -6.02 -13.13 -12.18
CA ASP A 542 -6.99 -12.45 -11.33
C ASP A 542 -6.91 -10.92 -11.48
N TRP A 543 -5.69 -10.38 -11.38
CA TRP A 543 -5.47 -8.95 -11.53
C TRP A 543 -5.80 -8.42 -12.94
N THR A 544 -5.40 -9.14 -13.99
CA THR A 544 -5.65 -8.71 -15.38
C THR A 544 -7.15 -8.65 -15.64
N PHE A 545 -7.87 -9.68 -15.20
CA PHE A 545 -9.32 -9.76 -15.36
C PHE A 545 -10.04 -8.67 -14.56
N MET A 546 -9.70 -8.51 -13.28
CA MET A 546 -10.26 -7.46 -12.42
C MET A 546 -9.98 -6.07 -12.98
N THR A 547 -8.78 -5.82 -13.51
CA THR A 547 -8.44 -4.54 -14.16
C THR A 547 -9.36 -4.28 -15.36
N CYS A 548 -9.56 -5.28 -16.23
CA CYS A 548 -10.46 -5.16 -17.38
C CYS A 548 -11.92 -4.96 -16.97
N PHE A 549 -12.33 -5.56 -15.86
CA PHE A 549 -13.68 -5.44 -15.34
C PHE A 549 -13.92 -4.05 -14.70
N SER A 550 -13.07 -3.63 -13.77
CA SER A 550 -13.19 -2.35 -13.05
C SER A 550 -13.13 -1.13 -13.99
N PHE A 551 -12.32 -1.20 -15.04
CA PHE A 551 -12.25 -0.12 -16.05
C PHE A 551 -13.49 -0.05 -16.93
N GLY A 552 -14.36 -1.07 -16.91
CA GLY A 552 -15.54 -1.10 -17.77
C GLY A 552 -16.57 -0.03 -17.47
N HIS A 553 -16.45 0.67 -16.35
CA HIS A 553 -17.25 1.84 -16.00
C HIS A 553 -16.63 3.17 -16.45
N VAL A 554 -15.30 3.23 -16.57
CA VAL A 554 -14.54 4.47 -16.85
C VAL A 554 -14.97 5.06 -18.19
N PRO A 555 -15.64 6.25 -18.21
CA PRO A 555 -16.20 6.91 -19.41
C PRO A 555 -15.32 6.83 -20.65
N ASP A 556 -14.03 7.04 -20.47
CA ASP A 556 -13.07 7.20 -21.55
C ASP A 556 -12.62 5.91 -22.24
N ILE A 557 -12.99 4.72 -21.75
CA ILE A 557 -12.60 3.45 -22.37
C ILE A 557 -13.44 3.13 -23.62
N GLU A 558 -12.79 2.84 -24.72
CA GLU A 558 -13.42 2.53 -26.00
C GLU A 558 -14.36 1.31 -25.90
N ILE A 559 -15.57 1.47 -26.43
CA ILE A 559 -16.61 0.43 -26.45
C ILE A 559 -16.12 -0.86 -27.13
N GLN A 560 -15.31 -0.76 -28.18
CA GLN A 560 -14.79 -1.93 -28.89
C GLN A 560 -13.89 -2.79 -27.99
N SER A 561 -13.06 -2.17 -27.16
CA SER A 561 -12.23 -2.89 -26.20
C SER A 561 -13.07 -3.54 -25.11
N LEU A 562 -14.14 -2.88 -24.66
CA LEU A 562 -15.12 -3.45 -23.71
C LEU A 562 -15.86 -4.65 -24.30
N GLN A 563 -16.23 -4.58 -25.57
CA GLN A 563 -16.86 -5.70 -26.29
C GLN A 563 -15.91 -6.89 -26.44
N ARG A 564 -14.61 -6.66 -26.63
CA ARG A 564 -13.62 -7.76 -26.61
C ARG A 564 -13.60 -8.46 -25.25
N PHE A 565 -13.64 -7.70 -24.17
CA PHE A 565 -13.69 -8.26 -22.81
C PHE A 565 -14.95 -9.10 -22.55
N SER A 566 -16.09 -8.82 -23.19
CA SER A 566 -17.32 -9.63 -23.01
C SER A 566 -17.17 -11.09 -23.46
N HIS A 567 -16.16 -11.39 -24.29
CA HIS A 567 -15.84 -12.75 -24.75
C HIS A 567 -14.91 -13.54 -23.82
N ALA A 568 -14.42 -12.91 -22.75
CA ALA A 568 -13.60 -13.55 -21.72
C ALA A 568 -14.32 -14.72 -21.04
N ASP A 569 -13.56 -15.63 -20.46
CA ASP A 569 -14.07 -16.78 -19.71
C ASP A 569 -14.30 -16.44 -18.24
N PHE A 570 -15.46 -15.84 -17.95
CA PHE A 570 -15.86 -15.44 -16.60
C PHE A 570 -15.90 -16.64 -15.64
N ARG A 571 -16.21 -17.83 -16.14
CA ARG A 571 -16.23 -19.05 -15.33
C ARG A 571 -14.83 -19.48 -14.91
N LYS A 572 -13.85 -19.46 -15.82
CA LYS A 572 -12.44 -19.70 -15.43
C LYS A 572 -11.92 -18.64 -14.48
N PHE A 573 -12.25 -17.38 -14.71
CA PHE A 573 -11.88 -16.32 -13.77
C PHE A 573 -12.45 -16.59 -12.37
N GLN A 574 -13.74 -16.92 -12.28
CA GLN A 574 -14.41 -17.20 -11.00
C GLN A 574 -13.73 -18.35 -10.25
N GLU A 575 -13.45 -19.47 -10.92
CA GLU A 575 -12.78 -20.61 -10.29
C GLU A 575 -11.34 -20.29 -9.88
N ASN A 576 -10.59 -19.48 -10.65
CA ASN A 576 -9.23 -19.07 -10.28
C ASN A 576 -9.27 -18.21 -9.01
N ARG A 577 -10.22 -17.28 -8.95
CA ARG A 577 -10.41 -16.38 -7.82
C ARG A 577 -10.88 -17.15 -6.57
N THR A 578 -11.80 -18.11 -6.69
CA THR A 578 -12.22 -18.93 -5.55
C THR A 578 -11.06 -19.73 -4.98
N MET A 579 -10.13 -20.23 -5.79
CA MET A 579 -8.92 -20.92 -5.29
C MET A 579 -7.96 -20.00 -4.55
N LEU A 580 -7.71 -18.80 -5.09
CA LEU A 580 -6.79 -17.82 -4.50
C LEU A 580 -7.25 -17.28 -3.14
N TYR A 581 -8.56 -17.37 -2.87
CA TYR A 581 -9.22 -16.69 -1.76
C TYR A 581 -10.16 -17.60 -0.95
N ALA A 582 -10.13 -18.92 -1.14
CA ALA A 582 -10.98 -19.84 -0.38
C ALA A 582 -10.54 -20.00 1.08
N GLY A 583 -11.50 -19.95 2.01
CA GLY A 583 -11.25 -20.10 3.45
C GLY A 583 -10.98 -18.79 4.19
N HIS A 584 -10.94 -17.66 3.50
CA HIS A 584 -10.73 -16.35 4.11
C HIS A 584 -12.06 -15.65 4.39
N GLY A 585 -12.19 -15.05 5.58
CA GLY A 585 -13.07 -13.91 5.85
C GLY A 585 -12.24 -12.64 5.75
N GLY A 586 -11.76 -12.34 4.53
CA GLY A 586 -10.77 -11.30 4.30
C GLY A 586 -11.25 -10.22 3.35
N TRP A 587 -10.68 -9.04 3.52
CA TRP A 587 -10.91 -7.86 2.71
C TRP A 587 -10.43 -8.06 1.26
N LEU A 588 -11.35 -8.17 0.32
CA LEU A 588 -11.06 -8.24 -1.11
C LEU A 588 -11.83 -7.19 -1.87
N ALA A 589 -11.25 -6.71 -2.96
CA ALA A 589 -11.97 -5.82 -3.87
C ALA A 589 -13.24 -6.52 -4.37
N SER A 590 -14.40 -5.93 -4.06
CA SER A 590 -15.64 -6.30 -4.75
C SER A 590 -15.43 -6.15 -6.26
N VAL A 591 -16.02 -7.08 -7.02
CA VAL A 591 -16.00 -7.12 -8.48
C VAL A 591 -16.38 -5.75 -9.06
N ARG A 592 -17.14 -4.92 -8.35
CA ARG A 592 -17.66 -3.66 -8.88
C ARG A 592 -17.01 -2.38 -8.37
N TRP A 593 -16.59 -2.35 -7.11
CA TRP A 593 -16.32 -1.07 -6.47
C TRP A 593 -14.85 -0.76 -6.22
N GLY A 594 -13.95 -1.73 -6.41
CA GLY A 594 -12.56 -1.57 -5.99
C GLY A 594 -12.38 -1.55 -4.47
N TRP A 595 -13.41 -1.21 -3.68
CA TRP A 595 -13.38 -1.25 -2.22
C TRP A 595 -13.17 -2.66 -1.68
N CYS A 596 -12.36 -2.71 -0.63
CA CYS A 596 -12.24 -3.81 0.29
C CYS A 596 -13.62 -4.10 0.87
N ALA A 597 -14.09 -5.33 0.72
CA ALA A 597 -15.31 -5.85 1.31
C ALA A 597 -15.00 -7.17 1.97
N ASP A 598 -15.78 -7.55 2.97
CA ASP A 598 -15.74 -8.90 3.51
C ASP A 598 -16.16 -9.87 2.42
N VAL A 599 -15.27 -10.82 2.10
CA VAL A 599 -15.53 -11.86 1.12
C VAL A 599 -15.54 -13.21 1.79
N LYS A 600 -16.53 -14.02 1.40
CA LYS A 600 -16.64 -15.42 1.82
C LYS A 600 -16.80 -16.29 0.59
N VAL A 601 -16.03 -17.37 0.54
CA VAL A 601 -16.07 -18.33 -0.57
C VAL A 601 -16.62 -19.66 -0.09
N ILE A 602 -17.78 -20.05 -0.62
CA ILE A 602 -18.47 -21.31 -0.26
C ILE A 602 -18.85 -22.03 -1.54
N SER A 603 -18.45 -23.29 -1.69
CA SER A 603 -18.79 -24.13 -2.85
C SER A 603 -18.67 -23.42 -4.21
N ARG A 604 -17.58 -22.63 -4.40
CA ARG A 604 -17.28 -21.83 -5.61
C ARG A 604 -18.19 -20.63 -5.87
N THR A 605 -19.05 -20.30 -4.92
CA THR A 605 -19.77 -19.02 -4.85
C THR A 605 -18.95 -18.04 -4.03
N GLN A 606 -18.78 -16.83 -4.55
CA GLN A 606 -18.22 -15.72 -3.78
C GLN A 606 -19.37 -14.84 -3.30
N LEU A 607 -19.37 -14.55 -2.01
CA LEU A 607 -20.29 -13.65 -1.33
C LEU A 607 -19.50 -12.42 -0.92
N PHE A 608 -20.03 -11.24 -1.18
CA PHE A 608 -19.42 -9.97 -0.82
C PHE A 608 -20.39 -9.14 0.01
N ARG A 609 -19.87 -8.44 1.01
CA ARG A 609 -20.61 -7.44 1.77
C ARG A 609 -19.75 -6.23 2.09
N VAL A 610 -20.31 -5.05 1.83
CA VAL A 610 -19.72 -3.78 2.27
C VAL A 610 -20.38 -3.39 3.58
N PRO A 611 -19.60 -3.11 4.65
CA PRO A 611 -20.14 -2.69 5.93
C PRO A 611 -20.75 -1.27 5.86
N PRO A 612 -21.63 -0.87 6.79
CA PRO A 612 -22.35 0.40 6.74
C PRO A 612 -21.49 1.65 6.73
N VAL A 613 -20.34 1.60 7.40
CA VAL A 613 -19.38 2.70 7.42
C VAL A 613 -18.89 3.01 6.00
N GLU A 614 -18.56 1.97 5.24
CA GLU A 614 -18.10 2.07 3.85
C GLU A 614 -19.24 2.34 2.87
N PHE A 615 -20.46 1.91 3.19
CA PHE A 615 -21.63 2.14 2.35
C PHE A 615 -21.88 3.62 2.06
N ARG A 616 -21.60 4.51 3.02
CA ARG A 616 -21.81 5.95 2.86
C ARG A 616 -20.90 6.59 1.81
N ASN A 617 -19.80 5.93 1.47
CA ASN A 617 -18.86 6.36 0.43
C ASN A 617 -19.26 5.87 -0.97
N ILE A 618 -20.34 5.09 -1.08
CA ILE A 618 -20.77 4.49 -2.34
C ILE A 618 -21.53 5.50 -3.21
N ASP A 619 -20.97 5.84 -4.38
CA ASP A 619 -21.72 6.54 -5.43
C ASP A 619 -22.63 5.56 -6.19
N VAL A 620 -23.87 5.45 -5.70
CA VAL A 620 -24.90 4.60 -6.30
C VAL A 620 -25.28 5.05 -7.72
N ALA A 621 -25.13 6.33 -8.06
CA ALA A 621 -25.44 6.84 -9.39
C ALA A 621 -24.36 6.40 -10.40
N GLU A 622 -23.08 6.55 -10.04
CA GLU A 622 -21.94 6.08 -10.83
C GLU A 622 -22.06 4.58 -11.11
N PHE A 623 -22.38 3.80 -10.09
CA PHE A 623 -22.63 2.37 -10.21
C PHE A 623 -23.72 2.01 -11.19
N LYS A 624 -24.90 2.65 -11.07
CA LYS A 624 -26.01 2.40 -11.98
C LYS A 624 -25.62 2.77 -13.42
N ALA A 625 -24.88 3.85 -13.63
CA ALA A 625 -24.36 4.22 -14.94
C ALA A 625 -23.39 3.15 -15.47
N GLY A 626 -22.54 2.63 -14.59
CA GLY A 626 -21.63 1.54 -14.86
C GLY A 626 -22.32 0.25 -15.33
N VAL A 627 -23.35 -0.22 -14.63
CA VAL A 627 -24.09 -1.44 -15.05
C VAL A 627 -24.76 -1.26 -16.40
N LYS A 628 -25.41 -0.10 -16.63
CA LYS A 628 -26.01 0.21 -17.93
C LYS A 628 -24.98 0.18 -19.05
N ARG A 629 -23.76 0.64 -18.78
CA ARG A 629 -22.67 0.57 -19.74
C ARG A 629 -22.23 -0.86 -20.02
N TRP A 630 -22.07 -1.70 -19.01
CA TRP A 630 -21.75 -3.11 -19.21
C TRP A 630 -22.83 -3.85 -20.00
N GLU A 631 -24.11 -3.57 -19.74
CA GLU A 631 -25.23 -4.09 -20.55
C GLU A 631 -25.09 -3.67 -22.01
N LYS A 632 -24.87 -2.37 -22.26
CA LYS A 632 -24.68 -1.83 -23.61
C LYS A 632 -23.48 -2.47 -24.34
N CYS A 633 -22.43 -2.82 -23.61
CA CYS A 633 -21.24 -3.45 -24.17
C CYS A 633 -21.38 -4.98 -24.28
N GLY A 634 -22.49 -5.57 -23.83
CA GLY A 634 -22.72 -7.01 -23.85
C GLY A 634 -21.92 -7.81 -22.82
N ILE A 635 -21.23 -7.14 -21.89
CA ILE A 635 -20.47 -7.78 -20.80
C ILE A 635 -21.42 -8.49 -19.84
N ILE A 636 -22.57 -7.87 -19.57
CA ILE A 636 -23.63 -8.45 -18.74
C ILE A 636 -24.96 -8.42 -19.49
N GLN A 637 -25.85 -9.33 -19.15
CA GLN A 637 -27.21 -9.40 -19.67
C GLN A 637 -28.18 -9.61 -18.51
N PRO A 638 -29.24 -8.80 -18.38
CA PRO A 638 -30.27 -9.03 -17.37
C PRO A 638 -30.80 -10.46 -17.48
N TYR A 639 -30.81 -11.18 -16.36
CA TYR A 639 -31.28 -12.55 -16.31
C TYR A 639 -32.56 -12.62 -15.49
N TYR A 640 -33.63 -13.08 -16.12
CA TYR A 640 -34.94 -13.25 -15.50
C TYR A 640 -35.34 -14.71 -15.56
N PRO A 641 -34.99 -15.52 -14.55
CA PRO A 641 -35.41 -16.91 -14.49
C PRO A 641 -36.93 -17.02 -14.55
N ASN A 642 -37.43 -18.08 -15.20
CA ASN A 642 -38.84 -18.46 -15.13
C ASN A 642 -39.13 -19.07 -13.76
N PHE A 643 -39.25 -18.17 -12.79
CA PHE A 643 -39.48 -18.44 -11.39
C PHE A 643 -40.94 -18.88 -11.13
N THR A 644 -41.14 -19.90 -10.29
CA THR A 644 -42.45 -20.16 -9.67
C THR A 644 -42.84 -18.97 -8.77
N SER A 645 -44.12 -18.82 -8.40
CA SER A 645 -44.62 -17.67 -7.62
C SER A 645 -43.84 -17.40 -6.33
N TRP A 646 -43.24 -18.45 -5.74
CA TRP A 646 -42.38 -18.39 -4.56
C TRP A 646 -41.05 -17.66 -4.81
N PHE A 647 -40.43 -17.80 -5.98
CA PHE A 647 -39.14 -17.17 -6.27
C PHE A 647 -39.28 -15.67 -6.62
N LYS A 648 -40.49 -15.21 -6.99
CA LYS A 648 -40.77 -13.78 -7.23
C LYS A 648 -40.64 -12.92 -5.97
N SER A 649 -40.65 -13.51 -4.77
CA SER A 649 -40.49 -12.76 -3.51
C SER A 649 -39.03 -12.46 -3.15
N PHE A 650 -38.05 -13.11 -3.80
CA PHE A 650 -36.63 -13.03 -3.43
C PHE A 650 -35.85 -11.93 -4.14
N PHE A 651 -36.23 -11.62 -5.38
CA PHE A 651 -35.68 -10.48 -6.11
C PHE A 651 -36.65 -9.34 -5.91
N PRO A 652 -36.42 -8.41 -4.95
CA PRO A 652 -37.35 -7.32 -4.71
C PRO A 652 -37.59 -6.57 -6.01
N ARG A 653 -38.77 -6.79 -6.62
CA ARG A 653 -39.24 -5.98 -7.73
C ARG A 653 -39.85 -4.73 -7.12
N ASN A 654 -39.03 -3.67 -7.03
CA ASN A 654 -39.43 -2.29 -6.76
C ASN A 654 -40.71 -2.15 -5.93
N SER A 655 -40.55 -2.08 -4.61
CA SER A 655 -41.57 -1.49 -3.76
C SER A 655 -40.90 -0.47 -2.84
N GLN A 656 -41.06 0.81 -3.20
CA GLN A 656 -40.82 2.00 -2.34
C GLN A 656 -39.37 2.44 -2.08
N ASP A 657 -38.49 2.48 -3.09
CA ASP A 657 -37.14 3.11 -3.03
C ASP A 657 -36.16 2.66 -1.92
N LYS A 658 -36.53 1.68 -1.08
CA LYS A 658 -35.74 1.20 0.07
C LYS A 658 -34.64 0.20 -0.29
N VAL A 659 -34.90 -0.66 -1.27
CA VAL A 659 -33.96 -1.70 -1.73
C VAL A 659 -33.95 -1.74 -3.25
N ILE A 660 -32.77 -1.76 -3.84
CA ILE A 660 -32.57 -1.98 -5.28
C ILE A 660 -31.69 -3.20 -5.49
N SER A 661 -31.96 -3.98 -6.53
CA SER A 661 -31.16 -5.16 -6.84
C SER A 661 -31.10 -5.42 -8.34
N GLY A 662 -30.21 -6.32 -8.74
CA GLY A 662 -30.13 -6.77 -10.12
C GLY A 662 -29.50 -8.14 -10.25
N LEU A 663 -30.07 -8.97 -11.12
CA LEU A 663 -29.59 -10.31 -11.46
C LEU A 663 -29.16 -10.33 -12.93
N TYR A 664 -27.91 -10.70 -13.16
CA TYR A 664 -27.29 -10.69 -14.47
C TYR A 664 -26.59 -12.02 -14.76
N ARG A 665 -26.56 -12.37 -16.05
CA ARG A 665 -25.57 -13.28 -16.61
C ARG A 665 -24.39 -12.46 -17.09
N MET A 666 -23.19 -12.72 -16.58
CA MET A 666 -21.95 -12.05 -16.98
C MET A 666 -21.18 -12.95 -17.95
N GLY A 667 -20.79 -12.43 -19.11
CA GLY A 667 -20.19 -13.20 -20.20
C GLY A 667 -21.21 -13.97 -21.06
N HIS A 668 -20.72 -14.80 -21.98
CA HIS A 668 -21.55 -15.44 -23.01
C HIS A 668 -21.53 -16.98 -22.95
N GLY A 669 -22.71 -17.58 -23.16
CA GLY A 669 -22.85 -19.04 -23.34
C GLY A 669 -22.27 -19.85 -22.17
N PRO A 670 -21.45 -20.89 -22.42
CA PRO A 670 -20.90 -21.75 -21.36
C PRO A 670 -19.80 -21.09 -20.52
N LYS A 671 -19.33 -19.91 -20.94
CA LYS A 671 -18.31 -19.11 -20.25
C LYS A 671 -18.89 -18.16 -19.21
N SER A 672 -20.22 -18.07 -19.13
CA SER A 672 -20.88 -17.09 -18.27
C SER A 672 -20.97 -17.54 -16.81
N VAL A 673 -21.03 -16.56 -15.91
CA VAL A 673 -21.41 -16.75 -14.50
C VAL A 673 -22.65 -15.92 -14.19
N PHE A 674 -23.26 -16.17 -13.04
CA PHE A 674 -24.37 -15.37 -12.52
C PHE A 674 -23.86 -14.39 -11.48
N TRP A 675 -24.38 -13.18 -11.54
CA TRP A 675 -24.10 -12.15 -10.55
C TRP A 675 -25.39 -11.49 -10.12
N TYR A 676 -25.60 -11.51 -8.81
CA TYR A 676 -26.68 -10.82 -8.14
C TYR A 676 -26.10 -9.80 -7.19
N TRP A 677 -26.64 -8.59 -7.19
CA TRP A 677 -26.30 -7.56 -6.21
C TRP A 677 -27.56 -6.92 -5.64
N GLU A 678 -27.43 -6.40 -4.43
CA GLU A 678 -28.47 -5.72 -3.68
C GLU A 678 -27.88 -4.53 -2.92
N ILE A 679 -28.61 -3.41 -2.93
CA ILE A 679 -28.34 -2.22 -2.12
C ILE A 679 -29.57 -1.96 -1.28
N ASN A 680 -29.38 -1.91 0.03
CA ASN A 680 -30.41 -1.54 0.99
C ASN A 680 -30.09 -0.17 1.60
N PHE A 681 -30.94 0.81 1.32
CA PHE A 681 -30.76 2.18 1.80
C PHE A 681 -31.23 2.39 3.25
N GLU A 682 -32.08 1.52 3.78
CA GLU A 682 -32.58 1.61 5.16
C GLU A 682 -31.57 1.05 6.16
N GLU A 683 -30.90 -0.03 5.77
CA GLU A 683 -29.88 -0.72 6.58
C GLU A 683 -28.44 -0.33 6.18
N GLU A 684 -28.30 0.64 5.27
CA GLU A 684 -27.03 1.15 4.75
C GLU A 684 -26.03 0.04 4.34
N TYR A 685 -26.41 -0.90 3.48
CA TYR A 685 -25.45 -1.93 3.01
C TYR A 685 -25.53 -2.23 1.52
N TYR A 686 -24.40 -2.71 1.01
CA TYR A 686 -24.28 -3.37 -0.30
C TYR A 686 -23.86 -4.82 -0.09
N GLN A 687 -24.50 -5.74 -0.82
CA GLN A 687 -24.07 -7.13 -0.88
C GLN A 687 -24.23 -7.69 -2.29
N ASP A 688 -23.35 -8.61 -2.67
CA ASP A 688 -23.46 -9.32 -3.93
C ASP A 688 -22.97 -10.77 -3.83
N TYR A 689 -23.33 -11.58 -4.83
CA TYR A 689 -22.69 -12.85 -5.04
C TYR A 689 -22.39 -13.10 -6.51
N VAL A 690 -21.31 -13.83 -6.76
CA VAL A 690 -20.94 -14.36 -8.07
C VAL A 690 -20.86 -15.88 -8.01
N ALA A 691 -21.59 -16.56 -8.88
CA ALA A 691 -21.70 -18.02 -8.87
C ALA A 691 -21.68 -18.61 -10.30
N ALA A 692 -20.99 -19.72 -10.48
CA ALA A 692 -21.04 -20.49 -11.73
C ALA A 692 -22.40 -21.23 -11.90
N ASP A 693 -23.01 -21.64 -10.79
CA ASP A 693 -24.35 -22.24 -10.73
C ASP A 693 -25.26 -21.33 -9.91
N LEU A 694 -26.34 -20.84 -10.54
CA LEU A 694 -27.27 -19.93 -9.89
C LEU A 694 -28.03 -20.59 -8.74
N ALA A 695 -28.45 -21.84 -8.89
CA ALA A 695 -29.27 -22.52 -7.89
C ALA A 695 -28.46 -22.78 -6.62
N GLU A 696 -27.20 -23.17 -6.79
CA GLU A 696 -26.28 -23.34 -5.66
C GLU A 696 -25.90 -22.00 -5.02
N GLY A 697 -25.60 -20.98 -5.83
CA GLY A 697 -25.32 -19.64 -5.31
C GLY A 697 -26.49 -19.06 -4.50
N GLU A 698 -27.73 -19.26 -4.97
CA GLU A 698 -28.94 -18.85 -4.26
C GLU A 698 -29.13 -19.64 -2.95
N ARG A 699 -28.92 -20.97 -2.99
CA ARG A 699 -29.03 -21.83 -1.81
C ARG A 699 -28.06 -21.36 -0.72
N ILE A 700 -26.81 -21.11 -1.09
CA ILE A 700 -25.77 -20.61 -0.19
C ILE A 700 -26.14 -19.24 0.35
N TYR A 701 -26.48 -18.28 -0.52
CA TYR A 701 -26.88 -16.93 -0.11
C TYR A 701 -28.06 -16.96 0.89
N ARG A 702 -28.97 -17.93 0.76
CA ARG A 702 -30.09 -18.13 1.68
C ARG A 702 -29.69 -18.81 2.97
N GLU A 703 -28.84 -19.82 2.94
CA GLU A 703 -28.44 -20.53 4.16
C GLU A 703 -27.55 -19.67 5.04
N GLU A 704 -26.74 -18.81 4.43
CA GLU A 704 -25.88 -17.86 5.14
C GLU A 704 -26.64 -16.62 5.67
N ARG A 705 -27.94 -16.47 5.31
CA ARG A 705 -28.93 -15.44 5.71
C ARG A 705 -28.52 -14.58 6.93
N PHE A 706 -27.78 -13.50 6.68
CA PHE A 706 -27.42 -12.44 7.65
C PHE A 706 -26.39 -12.79 8.74
N ASP A 707 -26.07 -14.07 8.95
CA ASP A 707 -24.94 -14.54 9.79
C ASP A 707 -23.63 -14.63 8.98
N LEU A 708 -23.58 -13.95 7.83
CA LEU A 708 -22.49 -14.08 6.85
C LEU A 708 -21.10 -13.80 7.47
N TRP A 709 -21.02 -13.00 8.53
CA TRP A 709 -19.81 -12.73 9.30
C TRP A 709 -20.15 -12.55 10.79
N PRO A 710 -19.28 -13.00 11.73
CA PRO A 710 -19.52 -12.79 13.15
C PRO A 710 -19.70 -11.28 13.44
N LYS A 711 -20.53 -10.93 14.43
CA LYS A 711 -20.68 -9.54 14.91
C LYS A 711 -19.36 -8.85 15.31
N LYS A 712 -18.25 -9.59 15.33
CA LYS A 712 -16.88 -9.12 15.56
C LYS A 712 -16.22 -8.44 14.35
N SER A 713 -16.85 -8.42 13.17
CA SER A 713 -16.32 -7.76 11.95
C SER A 713 -17.08 -6.46 11.59
N TRP A 714 -17.58 -5.72 12.59
CA TRP A 714 -18.41 -4.51 12.42
C TRP A 714 -17.77 -3.29 13.06
#